data_AF-A0A918WVD1-F1
#
_entry.id   AF-A0A918WVD1-F1
#
_cell.length_a   1.000
_cell.length_b   1.000
_cell.length_c   1.000
_cell.angle_alpha   90.00
_cell.angle_beta   90.00
_cell.angle_gamma   90.00
#
_symmetry.space_group_name_H-M   'P 1'
#
loop_
_entity.id
_entity.type
_entity.pdbx_description
1 polymer ?
#
loop_
_entity_poly.entity_id
_entity_poly.type
_entity_poly.pdbx_seq_one_letter_code
_entity_poly.pdbx_strand_id
1 'polypeptide(L)'
;MGAALVSEEAVRLMRVLTDPEFEGTAGYEDLPYVSDAELGELAAAAYTLVKDAPHRRMRARFAVEEACRTRQPRFSPDACRRLFEGLVRGLETRKWADLTLGVRALVRCTGEWPKVSGEARVLVGYLLEESRRDQPYALLTVAGLAGRDEWEAVAEAHCRDQGPIAAAEVAMLGELEPVQRAWVAETDTAYSHTSPAADEEVWDRLAGTPAYVAFVRRALEEAVGHAEAIQAGSVPYRADKAFTEREVGVLGRAARVALVRDESWLPGLLDRLLPAIAVAPGERVKTLPSQALLYELVRAGTDFPTPELVTAVRTARAKVRHAGVPKQLDKMLKRTEAALAERTEVALRMPGLGFGAEGVLRRAAGEYEAVVTVEDAGVVLGWEREGRPLRSLPAPVRREHAGLVKELRELVQRANVQLGTLARALEGGLTAEVVHAYGWWREALLGHPLAGSVVRRLIWEVETAPGTWRAVLPEVGELPEVADDAAVRLWHPIRSEPAEVRAWRDLLAERQLRQPFKQAYREIYLLTPAERETCDYSNRFAAHLVHYQRMAALFRARSWSGDRLGAWDMGGESTAVRTPAGGEWRASFDHGLADWTDEHLVAATDRVRFERRHDGEWRTAPLAEVPPLVFSEVMRDVDLFVGVTSLAADPEWADEGPRRAYWERAGFGELTATAEVRREALERLLPRLKIADRCALEGRYLEVRGELGTYRIHLGSANVLMAPDDTYLCIVPAKKGGPSGKVFLPFEDERLSVVLSKAFLLADDARITDESILAQIKRGARWQG
;
A
#
# COMPACT_ATOMS: atom_id res chain seq x y z
N MET A 1 12.15 -25.24 27.81
CA MET A 1 11.08 -25.46 26.82
C MET A 1 9.94 -26.18 27.51
N GLY A 2 8.93 -25.46 27.98
CA GLY A 2 7.69 -26.08 28.46
C GLY A 2 6.92 -26.61 27.26
N ALA A 3 6.44 -27.85 27.32
CA ALA A 3 5.49 -28.35 26.34
C ALA A 3 4.26 -27.42 26.39
N ALA A 4 3.94 -26.74 25.28
CA ALA A 4 2.72 -25.99 25.18
C ALA A 4 1.56 -26.97 25.41
N LEU A 5 0.74 -26.72 26.43
CA LEU A 5 -0.49 -27.48 26.66
C LEU A 5 -1.39 -27.24 25.45
N VAL A 6 -1.89 -28.31 24.85
CA VAL A 6 -2.88 -28.23 23.76
C VAL A 6 -4.14 -27.57 24.30
N SER A 7 -4.64 -26.55 23.61
CA SER A 7 -5.86 -25.82 23.92
C SER A 7 -7.08 -26.75 23.95
N GLU A 8 -8.05 -26.46 24.83
CA GLU A 8 -9.30 -27.21 24.91
C GLU A 8 -10.10 -27.10 23.60
N GLU A 9 -10.01 -25.94 22.94
CA GLU A 9 -10.56 -25.63 21.62
C GLU A 9 -10.01 -26.56 20.54
N ALA A 10 -8.69 -26.73 20.46
CA ALA A 10 -8.07 -27.62 19.49
C ALA A 10 -8.45 -29.09 19.74
N VAL A 11 -8.50 -29.53 21.00
CA VAL A 11 -8.94 -30.90 21.36
C VAL A 11 -10.41 -31.10 20.94
N ARG A 12 -11.27 -30.13 21.22
CA ARG A 12 -12.70 -30.17 20.87
C ARG A 12 -12.88 -30.24 19.35
N LEU A 13 -12.22 -29.36 18.59
CA LEU A 13 -12.22 -29.38 17.12
C LEU A 13 -11.72 -30.73 16.58
N MET A 14 -10.60 -31.25 17.11
CA MET A 14 -10.04 -32.53 16.68
C MET A 14 -11.05 -33.67 16.88
N ARG A 15 -11.69 -33.74 18.04
CA ARG A 15 -12.73 -34.76 18.32
C ARG A 15 -13.92 -34.64 17.36
N VAL A 16 -14.42 -33.44 17.09
CA VAL A 16 -15.48 -33.25 16.07
C VAL A 16 -15.04 -33.75 14.69
N LEU A 17 -13.77 -33.53 14.32
CA LEU A 17 -13.25 -33.95 13.02
C LEU A 17 -13.01 -35.46 12.94
N THR A 18 -12.59 -36.13 14.00
CA THR A 18 -12.13 -37.53 13.94
C THR A 18 -13.11 -38.55 14.54
N ASP A 19 -13.89 -38.19 15.56
CA ASP A 19 -14.76 -39.09 16.33
C ASP A 19 -16.23 -38.97 15.86
N PRO A 20 -16.80 -39.98 15.17
CA PRO A 20 -18.20 -39.95 14.74
C PRO A 20 -19.22 -39.92 15.88
N GLU A 21 -18.86 -40.47 17.04
CA GLU A 21 -19.74 -40.59 18.21
C GLU A 21 -19.69 -39.33 19.09
N PHE A 22 -18.80 -38.38 18.80
CA PHE A 22 -18.74 -37.12 19.54
C PHE A 22 -19.92 -36.20 19.17
N GLU A 23 -20.73 -35.87 20.16
CA GLU A 23 -21.92 -35.00 20.02
C GLU A 23 -21.64 -33.51 20.23
N GLY A 24 -20.42 -33.13 20.64
CA GLY A 24 -20.06 -31.72 20.84
C GLY A 24 -20.01 -30.91 19.54
N THR A 25 -20.10 -29.58 19.67
CA THR A 25 -20.00 -28.62 18.56
C THR A 25 -18.72 -27.80 18.66
N ALA A 26 -18.13 -27.50 17.51
CA ALA A 26 -16.99 -26.60 17.36
C ALA A 26 -17.03 -25.93 15.98
N GLY A 27 -16.38 -24.79 15.82
CA GLY A 27 -16.43 -23.99 14.60
C GLY A 27 -15.54 -22.75 14.64
N TYR A 28 -16.03 -21.68 14.03
CA TYR A 28 -15.29 -20.44 13.83
C TYR A 28 -14.92 -19.73 15.15
N GLU A 29 -15.79 -19.84 16.14
CA GLU A 29 -15.67 -19.30 17.48
C GLU A 29 -14.45 -19.83 18.26
N ASP A 30 -13.97 -21.01 17.90
CA ASP A 30 -12.85 -21.67 18.58
C ASP A 30 -11.48 -21.26 18.00
N LEU A 31 -11.45 -20.85 16.72
CA LEU A 31 -10.22 -20.59 15.97
C LEU A 31 -9.30 -19.50 16.55
N PRO A 32 -9.81 -18.41 17.18
CA PRO A 32 -8.93 -17.40 17.79
C PRO A 32 -8.02 -17.94 18.89
N TYR A 33 -8.36 -19.07 19.49
CA TYR A 33 -7.61 -19.68 20.60
C TYR A 33 -6.72 -20.85 20.16
N VAL A 34 -6.83 -21.27 18.90
CA VAL A 34 -6.02 -22.34 18.32
C VAL A 34 -4.71 -21.75 17.78
N SER A 35 -3.57 -22.30 18.20
CA SER A 35 -2.24 -21.93 17.69
C SER A 35 -2.00 -22.43 16.26
N ASP A 36 -1.01 -21.86 15.56
CA ASP A 36 -0.69 -22.30 14.19
C ASP A 36 -0.17 -23.75 14.15
N ALA A 37 0.47 -24.23 15.22
CA ALA A 37 0.89 -25.63 15.35
C ALA A 37 -0.30 -26.58 15.49
N GLU A 38 -1.28 -26.24 16.32
CA GLU A 38 -2.51 -27.04 16.45
C GLU A 38 -3.35 -27.00 15.18
N LEU A 39 -3.37 -25.85 14.49
CA LEU A 39 -4.07 -25.69 13.23
C LEU A 39 -3.52 -26.64 12.16
N GLY A 40 -2.21 -26.86 12.10
CA GLY A 40 -1.61 -27.83 11.17
C GLY A 40 -2.04 -29.28 11.44
N GLU A 41 -2.17 -29.67 12.70
CA GLU A 41 -2.72 -30.98 13.08
C GLU A 41 -4.19 -31.12 12.66
N LEU A 42 -4.99 -30.09 12.92
CA LEU A 42 -6.42 -30.04 12.58
C LEU A 42 -6.63 -30.05 11.06
N ALA A 43 -5.79 -29.37 10.29
CA ALA A 43 -5.86 -29.33 8.84
C ALA A 43 -5.70 -30.74 8.22
N ALA A 44 -4.73 -31.51 8.72
CA ALA A 44 -4.53 -32.90 8.30
C ALA A 44 -5.77 -33.77 8.60
N ALA A 45 -6.42 -33.58 9.76
CA ALA A 45 -7.64 -34.29 10.11
C ALA A 45 -8.83 -33.85 9.23
N ALA A 46 -9.02 -32.55 9.05
CA ALA A 46 -10.12 -31.96 8.28
C ALA A 46 -10.15 -32.46 6.82
N TYR A 47 -8.98 -32.61 6.19
CA TYR A 47 -8.88 -33.09 4.81
C TYR A 47 -9.43 -34.52 4.63
N THR A 48 -9.30 -35.37 5.65
CA THR A 48 -9.75 -36.77 5.61
C THR A 48 -11.25 -36.94 5.83
N LEU A 49 -11.98 -35.88 6.19
CA LEU A 49 -13.41 -35.93 6.45
C LEU A 49 -14.19 -36.15 5.14
N VAL A 50 -15.09 -37.15 5.15
CA VAL A 50 -15.94 -37.53 4.00
C VAL A 50 -17.06 -36.50 3.79
N LYS A 51 -17.47 -36.30 2.52
CA LYS A 51 -18.50 -35.30 2.14
C LYS A 51 -19.87 -35.51 2.81
N ASP A 52 -20.21 -36.73 3.20
CA ASP A 52 -21.51 -37.07 3.81
C ASP A 52 -21.51 -36.97 5.35
N ALA A 53 -20.51 -36.32 5.94
CA ALA A 53 -20.46 -36.12 7.37
C ALA A 53 -21.60 -35.18 7.86
N PRO A 54 -22.11 -35.38 9.09
CA PRO A 54 -23.11 -34.49 9.68
C PRO A 54 -22.71 -33.01 9.62
N HIS A 55 -23.70 -32.12 9.49
CA HIS A 55 -23.52 -30.66 9.35
C HIS A 55 -22.52 -30.06 10.35
N ARG A 56 -22.54 -30.50 11.62
CA ARG A 56 -21.60 -30.04 12.67
C ARG A 56 -20.13 -30.30 12.32
N ARG A 57 -19.82 -31.46 11.72
CA ARG A 57 -18.46 -31.85 11.33
C ARG A 57 -18.01 -31.10 10.09
N MET A 58 -18.94 -30.91 9.14
CA MET A 58 -18.68 -30.08 7.96
C MET A 58 -18.42 -28.61 8.34
N ARG A 59 -19.17 -28.06 9.31
CA ARG A 59 -18.90 -26.71 9.85
C ARG A 59 -17.51 -26.61 10.47
N ALA A 60 -17.09 -27.57 11.29
CA ALA A 60 -15.74 -27.59 11.86
C ALA A 60 -14.65 -27.70 10.78
N ARG A 61 -14.86 -28.54 9.76
CA ARG A 61 -13.97 -28.63 8.61
C ARG A 61 -13.82 -27.27 7.89
N PHE A 62 -14.92 -26.61 7.56
CA PHE A 62 -14.88 -25.32 6.86
C PHE A 62 -14.25 -24.22 7.71
N ALA A 63 -14.47 -24.23 9.03
CA ALA A 63 -13.77 -23.34 9.95
C ALA A 63 -12.24 -23.54 9.88
N VAL A 64 -11.77 -24.79 9.94
CA VAL A 64 -10.34 -25.11 9.84
C VAL A 64 -9.75 -24.76 8.46
N GLU A 65 -10.46 -25.07 7.37
CA GLU A 65 -10.03 -24.71 6.01
C GLU A 65 -9.91 -23.18 5.84
N GLU A 66 -10.85 -22.41 6.39
CA GLU A 66 -10.81 -20.94 6.36
C GLU A 66 -9.67 -20.38 7.20
N ALA A 67 -9.44 -20.95 8.39
CA ALA A 67 -8.29 -20.60 9.22
C ALA A 67 -6.96 -20.90 8.51
N CYS A 68 -6.86 -22.05 7.83
CA CYS A 68 -5.66 -22.38 7.05
C CYS A 68 -5.42 -21.35 5.95
N ARG A 69 -6.48 -20.95 5.24
CA ARG A 69 -6.38 -19.98 4.13
C ARG A 69 -5.87 -18.60 4.58
N THR A 70 -6.17 -18.21 5.82
CA THR A 70 -5.91 -16.85 6.33
C THR A 70 -4.72 -16.77 7.29
N ARG A 71 -4.15 -17.92 7.70
CA ARG A 71 -3.02 -18.03 8.65
C ARG A 71 -1.86 -18.83 8.05
N GLN A 72 -0.79 -19.01 8.83
CA GLN A 72 0.40 -19.79 8.46
C GLN A 72 0.54 -21.05 9.36
N PRO A 73 -0.31 -22.09 9.18
CA PRO A 73 -0.27 -23.28 10.02
C PRO A 73 1.07 -24.02 9.93
N ARG A 74 1.52 -24.56 11.07
CA ARG A 74 2.76 -25.32 11.21
C ARG A 74 2.42 -26.81 11.36
N PHE A 75 3.04 -27.65 10.56
CA PHE A 75 2.71 -29.08 10.51
C PHE A 75 3.80 -29.89 11.21
N SER A 76 3.41 -30.83 12.08
CA SER A 76 4.37 -31.84 12.52
C SER A 76 4.68 -32.81 11.37
N PRO A 77 5.82 -33.53 11.42
CA PRO A 77 6.10 -34.61 10.48
C PRO A 77 4.96 -35.66 10.41
N ASP A 78 4.29 -35.92 11.53
CA ASP A 78 3.17 -36.86 11.57
C ASP A 78 1.91 -36.28 10.89
N ALA A 79 1.61 -35.00 11.09
CA ALA A 79 0.52 -34.33 10.36
C ALA A 79 0.74 -34.36 8.86
N CYS A 80 1.97 -34.08 8.38
CA CYS A 80 2.32 -34.20 6.97
C CYS A 80 2.12 -35.63 6.45
N ARG A 81 2.57 -36.65 7.18
CA ARG A 81 2.37 -38.07 6.82
C ARG A 81 0.88 -38.41 6.69
N ARG A 82 0.07 -38.10 7.72
CA ARG A 82 -1.38 -38.36 7.71
C ARG A 82 -2.10 -37.61 6.59
N LEU A 83 -1.64 -36.40 6.25
CA LEU A 83 -2.19 -35.64 5.13
C LEU A 83 -1.91 -36.34 3.79
N PHE A 84 -0.70 -36.85 3.54
CA PHE A 84 -0.39 -37.63 2.33
C PHE A 84 -1.17 -38.95 2.26
N GLU A 85 -1.32 -39.66 3.38
CA GLU A 85 -2.23 -40.81 3.47
C GLU A 85 -3.67 -40.41 3.16
N GLY A 86 -4.10 -39.25 3.64
CA GLY A 86 -5.41 -38.66 3.38
C GLY A 86 -5.63 -38.25 1.91
N LEU A 87 -4.58 -37.81 1.20
CA LEU A 87 -4.62 -37.52 -0.23
C LEU A 87 -4.87 -38.79 -1.05
N VAL A 88 -4.24 -39.90 -0.66
CA VAL A 88 -4.44 -41.22 -1.30
C VAL A 88 -5.79 -41.83 -0.92
N ARG A 89 -6.18 -41.75 0.36
CA ARG A 89 -7.39 -42.39 0.87
C ARG A 89 -8.66 -41.82 0.24
N GLY A 90 -9.38 -42.62 -0.53
CA GLY A 90 -10.60 -42.20 -1.23
C GLY A 90 -10.33 -41.40 -2.51
N LEU A 91 -9.10 -41.43 -3.02
CA LEU A 91 -8.73 -40.81 -4.30
C LEU A 91 -9.59 -41.32 -5.46
N GLU A 92 -9.82 -42.64 -5.56
CA GLU A 92 -10.67 -43.23 -6.61
C GLU A 92 -12.11 -42.70 -6.58
N THR A 93 -12.64 -42.42 -5.39
CA THR A 93 -14.00 -41.90 -5.20
C THR A 93 -14.06 -40.39 -5.46
N ARG A 94 -13.05 -39.64 -4.97
CA ARG A 94 -13.02 -38.18 -5.10
C ARG A 94 -12.59 -37.71 -6.49
N LYS A 95 -11.73 -38.48 -7.18
CA LYS A 95 -11.15 -38.18 -8.50
C LYS A 95 -10.31 -36.89 -8.57
N TRP A 96 -9.83 -36.42 -7.44
CA TRP A 96 -8.91 -35.29 -7.33
C TRP A 96 -8.13 -35.38 -6.00
N ALA A 97 -6.97 -34.74 -5.96
CA ALA A 97 -6.13 -34.58 -4.77
C ALA A 97 -5.64 -33.12 -4.67
N ASP A 98 -5.54 -32.59 -3.45
CA ASP A 98 -4.97 -31.27 -3.18
C ASP A 98 -3.45 -31.41 -2.95
N LEU A 99 -2.71 -31.58 -4.05
CA LEU A 99 -1.25 -31.65 -3.97
C LEU A 99 -0.65 -30.34 -3.48
N THR A 100 -1.27 -29.20 -3.81
CA THR A 100 -0.89 -27.88 -3.30
C THR A 100 -0.87 -27.92 -1.78
N LEU A 101 -1.97 -28.33 -1.12
CA LEU A 101 -2.04 -28.45 0.34
C LEU A 101 -0.95 -29.38 0.89
N GLY A 102 -0.74 -30.54 0.26
CA GLY A 102 0.29 -31.49 0.66
C GLY A 102 1.71 -30.89 0.63
N VAL A 103 2.06 -30.22 -0.48
CA VAL A 103 3.37 -29.57 -0.64
C VAL A 103 3.51 -28.37 0.29
N ARG A 104 2.46 -27.55 0.45
CA ARG A 104 2.46 -26.41 1.38
C ARG A 104 2.63 -26.84 2.83
N ALA A 105 2.09 -28.00 3.20
CA ALA A 105 2.30 -28.59 4.52
C ALA A 105 3.76 -29.03 4.72
N LEU A 106 4.40 -29.62 3.70
CA LEU A 106 5.82 -29.99 3.76
C LEU A 106 6.73 -28.76 3.92
N VAL A 107 6.46 -27.66 3.20
CA VAL A 107 7.21 -26.39 3.36
C VAL A 107 7.11 -25.86 4.79
N ARG A 108 5.98 -26.08 5.46
CA ARG A 108 5.70 -25.63 6.84
C ARG A 108 5.91 -26.74 7.89
N CYS A 109 6.61 -27.81 7.52
CA CYS A 109 6.90 -28.92 8.43
C CYS A 109 7.93 -28.49 9.49
N THR A 110 7.62 -28.66 10.76
CA THR A 110 8.47 -28.21 11.88
C THR A 110 9.66 -29.12 12.16
N GLY A 111 9.76 -30.27 11.50
CA GLY A 111 10.83 -31.24 11.63
C GLY A 111 11.23 -31.84 10.29
N GLU A 112 11.99 -32.94 10.32
CA GLU A 112 12.35 -33.68 9.10
C GLU A 112 11.10 -34.12 8.34
N TRP A 113 11.15 -33.99 7.01
CA TRP A 113 10.04 -34.40 6.16
C TRP A 113 9.75 -35.89 6.32
N PRO A 114 8.47 -36.29 6.46
CA PRO A 114 8.12 -37.70 6.54
C PRO A 114 8.43 -38.41 5.22
N LYS A 115 8.72 -39.71 5.30
CA LYS A 115 8.88 -40.57 4.12
C LYS A 115 7.52 -40.87 3.49
N VAL A 116 7.18 -40.14 2.43
CA VAL A 116 5.88 -40.24 1.72
C VAL A 116 6.02 -40.71 0.26
N SER A 117 7.13 -41.38 -0.08
CA SER A 117 7.42 -41.79 -1.46
C SER A 117 6.42 -42.83 -2.00
N GLY A 118 5.84 -43.66 -1.13
CA GLY A 118 4.81 -44.63 -1.50
C GLY A 118 3.51 -43.93 -1.90
N GLU A 119 3.03 -43.02 -1.06
CA GLU A 119 1.85 -42.20 -1.30
C GLU A 119 2.03 -41.32 -2.53
N ALA A 120 3.21 -40.70 -2.67
CA ALA A 120 3.57 -39.88 -3.82
C ALA A 120 3.48 -40.66 -5.14
N ARG A 121 3.96 -41.91 -5.18
CA ARG A 121 3.87 -42.77 -6.37
C ARG A 121 2.42 -43.07 -6.76
N VAL A 122 1.57 -43.36 -5.78
CA VAL A 122 0.12 -43.60 -6.03
C VAL A 122 -0.55 -42.34 -6.59
N LEU A 123 -0.25 -41.17 -6.00
CA LEU A 123 -0.81 -39.89 -6.44
C LEU A 123 -0.38 -39.55 -7.87
N VAL A 124 0.91 -39.69 -8.19
CA VAL A 124 1.46 -39.39 -9.52
C VAL A 124 0.88 -40.32 -10.58
N GLY A 125 0.86 -41.63 -10.31
CA GLY A 125 0.30 -42.62 -11.23
C GLY A 125 -1.16 -42.31 -11.57
N TYR A 126 -1.99 -42.11 -10.55
CA TYR A 126 -3.41 -41.80 -10.73
C TYR A 126 -3.64 -40.50 -11.53
N LEU A 127 -2.92 -39.42 -11.19
CA LEU A 127 -3.12 -38.13 -11.84
C LEU A 127 -2.61 -38.12 -13.28
N LEU A 128 -1.55 -38.87 -13.60
CA LEU A 128 -1.11 -39.04 -14.99
C LEU A 128 -2.11 -39.84 -15.81
N GLU A 129 -2.66 -40.93 -15.27
CA GLU A 129 -3.70 -41.75 -15.92
C GLU A 129 -4.96 -40.92 -16.22
N GLU A 130 -5.44 -40.16 -15.24
CA GLU A 130 -6.60 -39.26 -15.39
C GLU A 130 -6.29 -37.96 -16.14
N SER A 131 -5.05 -37.79 -16.64
CA SER A 131 -4.58 -36.58 -17.34
C SER A 131 -4.80 -35.28 -16.54
N ARG A 132 -4.73 -35.35 -15.22
CA ARG A 132 -4.89 -34.22 -14.28
C ARG A 132 -3.57 -33.48 -14.10
N ARG A 133 -3.49 -32.29 -14.67
CA ARG A 133 -2.28 -31.43 -14.69
C ARG A 133 -2.53 -30.02 -14.17
N ASP A 134 -3.61 -29.86 -13.42
CA ASP A 134 -4.06 -28.61 -12.82
C ASP A 134 -3.05 -28.05 -11.81
N GLN A 135 -2.30 -28.90 -11.09
CA GLN A 135 -1.34 -28.50 -10.06
C GLN A 135 0.11 -28.84 -10.44
N PRO A 136 0.68 -28.19 -11.47
CA PRO A 136 1.90 -28.66 -12.15
C PRO A 136 3.14 -28.69 -11.27
N TYR A 137 3.42 -27.62 -10.52
CA TYR A 137 4.63 -27.53 -9.70
C TYR A 137 4.52 -28.38 -8.44
N ALA A 138 3.31 -28.51 -7.88
CA ALA A 138 3.05 -29.45 -6.79
C ALA A 138 3.21 -30.90 -7.29
N LEU A 139 2.70 -31.24 -8.48
CA LEU A 139 2.85 -32.56 -9.09
C LEU A 139 4.33 -32.88 -9.39
N LEU A 140 5.10 -31.95 -9.93
CA LEU A 140 6.56 -32.11 -10.13
C LEU A 140 7.29 -32.34 -8.80
N THR A 141 6.91 -31.60 -7.75
CA THR A 141 7.49 -31.77 -6.40
C THR A 141 7.18 -33.17 -5.86
N VAL A 142 5.92 -33.61 -5.93
CA VAL A 142 5.49 -34.94 -5.48
C VAL A 142 6.13 -36.05 -6.32
N ALA A 143 6.29 -35.87 -7.63
CA ALA A 143 7.00 -36.81 -8.50
C ALA A 143 8.47 -36.96 -8.08
N GLY A 144 9.15 -35.85 -7.77
CA GLY A 144 10.50 -35.88 -7.22
C GLY A 144 10.61 -36.56 -5.85
N LEU A 145 9.53 -36.60 -5.05
CA LEU A 145 9.46 -37.39 -3.82
C LEU A 145 9.20 -38.88 -4.06
N ALA A 146 8.51 -39.22 -5.15
CA ALA A 146 8.21 -40.60 -5.54
C ALA A 146 9.44 -41.32 -6.10
N GLY A 147 10.20 -40.66 -6.99
CA GLY A 147 11.38 -41.22 -7.64
C GLY A 147 11.73 -40.56 -8.98
N ARG A 148 12.85 -41.01 -9.58
CA ARG A 148 13.32 -40.49 -10.87
C ARG A 148 12.38 -40.86 -12.02
N ASP A 149 11.86 -42.08 -12.05
CA ASP A 149 10.98 -42.54 -13.12
C ASP A 149 9.66 -41.76 -13.14
N GLU A 150 9.09 -41.51 -11.96
CA GLU A 150 7.89 -40.69 -11.80
C GLU A 150 8.16 -39.22 -12.18
N TRP A 151 9.31 -38.69 -11.80
CA TRP A 151 9.76 -37.36 -12.22
C TRP A 151 9.83 -37.23 -13.75
N GLU A 152 10.51 -38.17 -14.42
CA GLU A 152 10.67 -38.15 -15.87
C GLU A 152 9.31 -38.24 -16.59
N ALA A 153 8.40 -39.10 -16.11
CA ALA A 153 7.05 -39.21 -16.66
C ALA A 153 6.24 -37.91 -16.52
N VAL A 154 6.28 -37.26 -15.35
CA VAL A 154 5.60 -35.97 -15.14
C VAL A 154 6.28 -34.86 -15.93
N ALA A 155 7.61 -34.82 -15.98
CA ALA A 155 8.37 -33.81 -16.72
C ALA A 155 8.09 -33.90 -18.22
N GLU A 156 8.08 -35.09 -18.82
CA GLU A 156 7.74 -35.28 -20.23
C GLU A 156 6.30 -34.81 -20.52
N ALA A 157 5.36 -35.24 -19.67
CA ALA A 157 3.96 -34.83 -19.78
C ALA A 157 3.78 -33.31 -19.62
N HIS A 158 4.59 -32.69 -18.76
CA HIS A 158 4.55 -31.26 -18.47
C HIS A 158 5.17 -30.44 -19.60
N CYS A 159 6.29 -30.85 -20.18
CA CYS A 159 7.01 -30.08 -21.21
C CYS A 159 6.35 -30.11 -22.59
N ARG A 160 5.45 -31.08 -22.86
CA ARG A 160 4.78 -31.24 -24.15
C ARG A 160 4.01 -29.96 -24.53
N ASP A 161 4.39 -29.38 -25.67
CA ASP A 161 3.82 -28.16 -26.25
C ASP A 161 3.92 -26.89 -25.38
N GLN A 162 4.82 -26.85 -24.38
CA GLN A 162 4.95 -25.69 -23.47
C GLN A 162 6.05 -24.70 -23.85
N GLY A 163 6.89 -24.99 -24.85
CA GLY A 163 7.98 -24.11 -25.28
C GLY A 163 9.31 -24.35 -24.57
N PRO A 164 10.43 -23.87 -25.15
CA PRO A 164 11.79 -24.16 -24.67
C PRO A 164 12.09 -23.58 -23.29
N ILE A 165 11.58 -22.40 -22.96
CA ILE A 165 11.86 -21.74 -21.67
C ILE A 165 11.20 -22.51 -20.52
N ALA A 166 9.97 -23.00 -20.74
CA ALA A 166 9.26 -23.83 -19.78
C ALA A 166 9.97 -25.18 -19.57
N ALA A 167 10.44 -25.81 -20.66
CA ALA A 167 11.19 -27.06 -20.57
C ALA A 167 12.52 -26.88 -19.83
N ALA A 168 13.21 -25.76 -20.02
CA ALA A 168 14.43 -25.41 -19.30
C ALA A 168 14.18 -25.20 -17.79
N GLU A 169 13.02 -24.63 -17.41
CA GLU A 169 12.64 -24.53 -15.99
C GLU A 169 12.49 -25.93 -15.38
N VAL A 170 11.72 -26.82 -16.03
CA VAL A 170 11.50 -28.19 -15.53
C VAL A 170 12.83 -28.93 -15.41
N ALA A 171 13.71 -28.85 -16.41
CA ALA A 171 15.03 -29.48 -16.33
C ALA A 171 15.83 -28.99 -15.11
N MET A 172 15.83 -27.68 -14.84
CA MET A 172 16.49 -27.11 -13.67
C MET A 172 15.84 -27.56 -12.36
N LEU A 173 14.50 -27.64 -12.29
CA LEU A 173 13.79 -28.14 -11.10
C LEU A 173 14.17 -29.59 -10.75
N GLY A 174 14.53 -30.40 -11.74
CA GLY A 174 14.98 -31.79 -11.51
C GLY A 174 16.28 -31.88 -10.72
N GLU A 175 17.13 -30.86 -10.81
CA GLU A 175 18.42 -30.78 -10.12
C GLU A 175 18.33 -30.10 -8.74
N LEU A 176 17.17 -29.52 -8.39
CA LEU A 176 16.97 -28.87 -7.10
C LEU A 176 16.73 -29.88 -5.98
N GLU A 177 16.99 -29.47 -4.74
CA GLU A 177 16.56 -30.24 -3.57
C GLU A 177 15.03 -30.26 -3.45
N PRO A 178 14.42 -31.31 -2.83
CA PRO A 178 12.97 -31.40 -2.69
C PRO A 178 12.32 -30.16 -2.07
N VAL A 179 12.95 -29.55 -1.07
CA VAL A 179 12.47 -28.32 -0.42
C VAL A 179 12.48 -27.12 -1.36
N GLN A 180 13.50 -27.00 -2.21
CA GLN A 180 13.61 -25.91 -3.19
C GLN A 180 12.57 -26.05 -4.30
N ARG A 181 12.27 -27.28 -4.76
CA ARG A 181 11.15 -27.53 -5.68
C ARG A 181 9.82 -27.11 -5.06
N ALA A 182 9.61 -27.42 -3.77
CA ALA A 182 8.40 -27.05 -3.06
C ALA A 182 8.23 -25.53 -2.95
N TRP A 183 9.30 -24.76 -2.78
CA TRP A 183 9.24 -23.29 -2.84
C TRP A 183 8.78 -22.77 -4.21
N VAL A 184 9.17 -23.42 -5.32
CA VAL A 184 8.63 -23.06 -6.64
C VAL A 184 7.14 -23.37 -6.71
N ALA A 185 6.68 -24.47 -6.12
CA ALA A 185 5.25 -24.80 -6.05
C ALA A 185 4.43 -23.79 -5.22
N GLU A 186 4.99 -23.22 -4.16
CA GLU A 186 4.34 -22.17 -3.36
C GLU A 186 3.93 -20.95 -4.20
N THR A 187 4.71 -20.63 -5.25
CA THR A 187 4.44 -19.48 -6.14
C THR A 187 3.25 -19.69 -7.08
N ASP A 188 2.76 -20.93 -7.22
CA ASP A 188 1.56 -21.24 -8.01
C ASP A 188 0.32 -21.15 -7.11
N THR A 189 -0.47 -20.08 -7.28
CA THR A 189 -1.63 -19.81 -6.43
C THR A 189 -2.96 -20.24 -7.05
N ALA A 190 -2.96 -20.76 -8.29
CA ALA A 190 -4.19 -21.04 -9.04
C ALA A 190 -5.09 -22.09 -8.36
N TYR A 191 -4.51 -22.97 -7.55
CA TYR A 191 -5.20 -24.08 -6.89
C TYR A 191 -4.99 -24.10 -5.37
N SER A 192 -5.00 -22.91 -4.75
CA SER A 192 -4.72 -22.72 -3.31
C SER A 192 -5.97 -22.49 -2.44
N HIS A 193 -7.18 -22.75 -2.95
CA HIS A 193 -8.44 -22.41 -2.29
C HIS A 193 -8.62 -22.99 -0.88
N THR A 194 -8.03 -24.16 -0.61
CA THR A 194 -8.07 -24.88 0.67
C THR A 194 -6.68 -25.01 1.31
N SER A 195 -5.68 -24.31 0.75
CA SER A 195 -4.29 -24.37 1.17
C SER A 195 -3.88 -23.13 1.97
N PRO A 196 -2.86 -23.24 2.86
CA PRO A 196 -2.23 -22.08 3.49
C PRO A 196 -1.85 -21.01 2.48
N ALA A 197 -2.01 -19.72 2.79
CA ALA A 197 -1.51 -18.65 1.93
C ALA A 197 -0.01 -18.85 1.66
N ALA A 198 0.45 -18.53 0.44
CA ALA A 198 1.85 -18.69 0.06
C ALA A 198 2.77 -18.04 1.10
N ASP A 199 3.89 -18.67 1.40
CA ASP A 199 4.85 -18.15 2.37
C ASP A 199 5.32 -16.74 1.94
N GLU A 200 5.25 -15.77 2.85
CA GLU A 200 5.65 -14.38 2.59
C GLU A 200 7.10 -14.29 2.11
N GLU A 201 7.97 -15.21 2.55
CA GLU A 201 9.40 -15.25 2.25
C GLU A 201 9.74 -16.13 1.04
N VAL A 202 8.75 -16.71 0.35
CA VAL A 202 9.00 -17.66 -0.76
C VAL A 202 9.92 -17.06 -1.82
N TRP A 203 9.74 -15.78 -2.13
CA TRP A 203 10.52 -15.08 -3.14
C TRP A 203 11.96 -14.84 -2.70
N ASP A 204 12.18 -14.52 -1.42
CA ASP A 204 13.52 -14.36 -0.84
C ASP A 204 14.28 -15.69 -0.83
N ARG A 205 13.59 -16.80 -0.51
CA ARG A 205 14.18 -18.15 -0.56
C ARG A 205 14.58 -18.57 -1.97
N LEU A 206 13.74 -18.29 -2.96
CA LEU A 206 14.07 -18.51 -4.37
C LEU A 206 15.20 -17.60 -4.84
N ALA A 207 15.22 -16.33 -4.40
CA ALA A 207 16.31 -15.39 -4.64
C ALA A 207 17.63 -15.80 -3.98
N GLY A 208 17.58 -16.57 -2.89
CA GLY A 208 18.72 -17.18 -2.23
C GLY A 208 19.20 -18.50 -2.87
N THR A 209 18.51 -19.03 -3.88
CA THR A 209 18.82 -20.33 -4.49
C THR A 209 19.68 -20.15 -5.75
N PRO A 210 20.99 -20.45 -5.74
CA PRO A 210 21.90 -20.09 -6.84
C PRO A 210 21.53 -20.70 -8.19
N ALA A 211 21.10 -21.97 -8.21
CA ALA A 211 20.68 -22.66 -9.43
C ALA A 211 19.44 -21.99 -10.07
N TYR A 212 18.48 -21.55 -9.25
CA TYR A 212 17.29 -20.84 -9.72
C TYR A 212 17.65 -19.44 -10.25
N VAL A 213 18.52 -18.69 -9.56
CA VAL A 213 19.01 -17.38 -10.01
C VAL A 213 19.77 -17.48 -11.35
N ALA A 214 20.61 -18.50 -11.53
CA ALA A 214 21.31 -18.73 -12.79
C ALA A 214 20.34 -19.09 -13.94
N PHE A 215 19.23 -19.77 -13.64
CA PHE A 215 18.15 -20.00 -14.60
C PHE A 215 17.40 -18.70 -14.94
N VAL A 216 17.04 -17.90 -13.95
CA VAL A 216 16.30 -16.64 -14.10
C VAL A 216 16.92 -15.72 -15.15
N ARG A 217 18.23 -15.48 -15.06
CA ARG A 217 18.93 -14.62 -16.03
C ARG A 217 18.85 -15.20 -17.45
N ARG A 218 19.15 -16.49 -17.61
CA ARG A 218 19.13 -17.17 -18.91
C ARG A 218 17.74 -17.15 -19.54
N ALA A 219 16.68 -17.41 -18.76
CA ALA A 219 15.30 -17.40 -19.23
C ALA A 219 14.88 -16.02 -19.75
N LEU A 220 15.24 -14.94 -19.05
CA LEU A 220 14.94 -13.57 -19.48
C LEU A 220 15.76 -13.16 -20.71
N GLU A 221 17.04 -13.54 -20.79
CA GLU A 221 17.88 -13.34 -21.98
C GLU A 221 17.33 -14.09 -23.20
N GLU A 222 16.87 -15.33 -23.03
CA GLU A 222 16.25 -16.14 -24.09
C GLU A 222 14.92 -15.53 -24.56
N ALA A 223 14.09 -15.02 -23.64
CA ALA A 223 12.86 -14.32 -23.99
C ALA A 223 13.12 -13.04 -24.80
N VAL A 224 14.16 -12.27 -24.45
CA VAL A 224 14.61 -11.11 -25.24
C VAL A 224 15.03 -11.55 -26.64
N GLY A 225 15.87 -12.57 -26.74
CA GLY A 225 16.33 -13.10 -28.03
C GLY A 225 15.18 -13.58 -28.92
N HIS A 226 14.19 -14.28 -28.34
CA HIS A 226 13.00 -14.73 -29.07
C HIS A 226 12.15 -13.56 -29.57
N ALA A 227 11.88 -12.57 -28.71
CA ALA A 227 11.10 -11.40 -29.07
C ALA A 227 11.79 -10.56 -30.17
N GLU A 228 13.12 -10.40 -30.08
CA GLU A 228 13.91 -9.71 -31.11
C GLU A 228 13.95 -10.49 -32.44
N ALA A 229 13.99 -11.82 -32.39
CA ALA A 229 13.90 -12.67 -33.59
C ALA A 229 12.54 -12.51 -34.31
N ILE A 230 11.44 -12.32 -33.57
CA ILE A 230 10.14 -11.97 -34.14
C ILE A 230 10.19 -10.59 -34.81
N GLN A 231 10.83 -9.60 -34.17
CA GLN A 231 10.98 -8.26 -34.75
C GLN A 231 11.83 -8.25 -36.03
N ALA A 232 12.89 -9.05 -36.05
CA ALA A 232 13.76 -9.23 -37.21
C ALA A 232 13.13 -10.06 -38.33
N GLY A 233 11.99 -10.73 -38.07
CA GLY A 233 11.30 -11.59 -39.03
C GLY A 233 11.93 -12.98 -39.22
N SER A 234 12.92 -13.35 -38.40
CA SER A 234 13.49 -14.71 -38.41
C SER A 234 12.59 -15.73 -37.72
N VAL A 235 11.74 -15.27 -36.79
CA VAL A 235 10.60 -16.05 -36.25
C VAL A 235 9.30 -15.46 -36.79
N PRO A 236 8.38 -16.26 -37.35
CA PRO A 236 7.11 -15.75 -37.87
C PRO A 236 6.26 -15.07 -36.78
N TYR A 237 5.87 -13.82 -37.03
CA TYR A 237 4.94 -13.12 -36.15
C TYR A 237 3.57 -13.78 -36.13
N ARG A 238 3.08 -14.08 -34.92
CA ARG A 238 1.69 -14.47 -34.64
C ARG A 238 1.19 -13.62 -33.48
N ALA A 239 0.03 -12.99 -33.68
CA ALA A 239 -0.55 -12.11 -32.67
C ALA A 239 -0.80 -12.86 -31.37
N ASP A 240 -0.25 -12.34 -30.26
CA ASP A 240 -0.37 -12.86 -28.90
C ASP A 240 0.09 -14.32 -28.72
N LYS A 241 1.07 -14.74 -29.53
CA LYS A 241 1.59 -16.13 -29.55
C LYS A 241 3.12 -16.20 -29.50
N ALA A 242 3.80 -15.13 -29.10
CA ALA A 242 5.25 -15.15 -28.92
C ALA A 242 5.70 -16.05 -27.76
N PHE A 243 4.83 -16.30 -26.77
CA PHE A 243 5.13 -17.17 -25.63
C PHE A 243 3.90 -18.01 -25.30
N THR A 244 4.11 -19.22 -24.82
CA THR A 244 3.02 -20.04 -24.27
C THR A 244 2.53 -19.49 -22.93
N GLU A 245 1.34 -19.92 -22.49
CA GLU A 245 0.84 -19.55 -21.15
C GLU A 245 1.81 -19.97 -20.03
N ARG A 246 2.46 -21.13 -20.19
CA ARG A 246 3.45 -21.64 -19.24
C ARG A 246 4.72 -20.77 -19.23
N GLU A 247 5.25 -20.41 -20.39
CA GLU A 247 6.41 -19.52 -20.49
C GLU A 247 6.13 -18.15 -19.88
N VAL A 248 4.92 -17.62 -20.06
CA VAL A 248 4.50 -16.38 -19.40
C VAL A 248 4.61 -16.51 -17.87
N GLY A 249 4.13 -17.61 -17.30
CA GLY A 249 4.26 -17.89 -15.87
C GLY A 249 5.72 -18.02 -15.41
N VAL A 250 6.54 -18.75 -16.17
CA VAL A 250 7.99 -18.92 -15.89
C VAL A 250 8.71 -17.57 -15.88
N LEU A 251 8.51 -16.77 -16.92
CA LEU A 251 9.12 -15.46 -17.05
C LEU A 251 8.60 -14.47 -16.00
N GLY A 252 7.34 -14.59 -15.61
CA GLY A 252 6.77 -13.84 -14.48
C GLY A 252 7.45 -14.14 -13.16
N ARG A 253 7.74 -15.41 -12.85
CA ARG A 253 8.52 -15.78 -11.65
C ARG A 253 9.97 -15.35 -11.75
N ALA A 254 10.59 -15.53 -12.91
CA ALA A 254 11.97 -15.09 -13.16
C ALA A 254 12.11 -13.58 -12.93
N ALA A 255 11.17 -12.78 -13.46
CA ALA A 255 11.14 -11.34 -13.24
C ALA A 255 11.00 -10.97 -11.75
N ARG A 256 10.13 -11.64 -10.99
CA ARG A 256 9.98 -11.39 -9.54
C ARG A 256 11.27 -11.67 -8.78
N VAL A 257 11.92 -12.81 -9.03
CA VAL A 257 13.20 -13.14 -8.39
C VAL A 257 14.29 -12.12 -8.73
N ALA A 258 14.36 -11.66 -9.99
CA ALA A 258 15.31 -10.63 -10.39
C ALA A 258 15.01 -9.26 -9.75
N LEU A 259 13.73 -8.90 -9.55
CA LEU A 259 13.30 -7.66 -8.90
C LEU A 259 13.51 -7.67 -7.39
N VAL A 260 13.31 -8.81 -6.73
CA VAL A 260 13.61 -9.02 -5.30
C VAL A 260 15.09 -8.80 -5.05
N ARG A 261 15.94 -9.34 -5.93
CA ARG A 261 17.40 -9.21 -5.86
C ARG A 261 17.95 -7.88 -6.36
N ASP A 262 17.08 -7.02 -6.91
CA ASP A 262 17.45 -5.72 -7.51
C ASP A 262 18.62 -5.82 -8.50
N GLU A 263 18.56 -6.82 -9.37
CA GLU A 263 19.67 -7.17 -10.27
C GLU A 263 19.99 -6.05 -11.28
N SER A 264 21.26 -5.61 -11.32
CA SER A 264 21.71 -4.46 -12.12
C SER A 264 21.57 -4.65 -13.64
N TRP A 265 21.51 -5.89 -14.13
CA TRP A 265 21.32 -6.21 -15.55
C TRP A 265 19.85 -6.19 -15.98
N LEU A 266 18.90 -6.25 -15.04
CA LEU A 266 17.48 -6.38 -15.34
C LEU A 266 16.91 -5.16 -16.10
N PRO A 267 17.22 -3.90 -15.73
CA PRO A 267 16.72 -2.73 -16.47
C PRO A 267 17.03 -2.78 -17.97
N GLY A 268 18.27 -3.13 -18.33
CA GLY A 268 18.68 -3.24 -19.73
C GLY A 268 17.96 -4.33 -20.51
N LEU A 269 17.59 -5.45 -19.86
CA LEU A 269 16.77 -6.48 -20.48
C LEU A 269 15.32 -6.03 -20.65
N LEU A 270 14.73 -5.35 -19.65
CA LEU A 270 13.36 -4.85 -19.72
C LEU A 270 13.18 -3.78 -20.80
N ASP A 271 14.16 -2.89 -20.96
CA ASP A 271 14.18 -1.87 -22.01
C ASP A 271 14.16 -2.45 -23.44
N ARG A 272 14.67 -3.68 -23.60
CA ARG A 272 14.62 -4.42 -24.86
C ARG A 272 13.35 -5.26 -24.98
N LEU A 273 13.02 -6.03 -23.94
CA LEU A 273 11.92 -6.99 -23.94
C LEU A 273 10.57 -6.31 -24.07
N LEU A 274 10.29 -5.30 -23.22
CA LEU A 274 8.96 -4.70 -23.13
C LEU A 274 8.53 -4.06 -24.47
N PRO A 275 9.34 -3.25 -25.16
CA PRO A 275 8.99 -2.76 -26.49
C PRO A 275 8.81 -3.88 -27.52
N ALA A 276 9.68 -4.91 -27.49
CA ALA A 276 9.65 -6.00 -28.45
C ALA A 276 8.38 -6.86 -28.33
N ILE A 277 7.80 -7.00 -27.14
CA ILE A 277 6.53 -7.73 -26.94
C ILE A 277 5.30 -6.83 -27.01
N ALA A 278 5.48 -5.51 -26.89
CA ALA A 278 4.41 -4.51 -26.86
C ALA A 278 4.15 -3.81 -28.21
N VAL A 279 4.93 -4.10 -29.25
CA VAL A 279 4.73 -3.55 -30.60
C VAL A 279 4.95 -4.65 -31.62
N ALA A 280 3.97 -4.92 -32.48
CA ALA A 280 4.14 -5.90 -33.56
C ALA A 280 5.11 -5.41 -34.66
N PRO A 281 5.82 -6.33 -35.33
CA PRO A 281 6.59 -5.99 -36.53
C PRO A 281 5.66 -5.46 -37.63
N GLY A 282 6.10 -4.40 -38.32
CA GLY A 282 5.35 -3.72 -39.38
C GLY A 282 4.53 -2.52 -38.90
N GLU A 283 4.52 -1.42 -39.67
CA GLU A 283 4.06 -0.10 -39.22
C GLU A 283 2.57 0.02 -38.90
N ARG A 284 1.71 -0.79 -39.54
CA ARG A 284 0.25 -0.68 -39.45
C ARG A 284 -0.41 -1.75 -38.59
N VAL A 285 0.36 -2.67 -38.02
CA VAL A 285 -0.15 -3.76 -37.20
C VAL A 285 -0.49 -3.22 -35.80
N LYS A 286 -1.74 -3.45 -35.36
CA LYS A 286 -2.27 -2.98 -34.07
C LYS A 286 -2.37 -4.08 -33.00
N THR A 287 -1.90 -5.28 -33.32
CA THR A 287 -1.74 -6.40 -32.39
C THR A 287 -0.33 -6.40 -31.79
N LEU A 288 -0.04 -7.36 -30.92
CA LEU A 288 1.18 -7.43 -30.10
C LEU A 288 1.76 -8.85 -30.16
N PRO A 289 3.09 -9.04 -30.09
CA PRO A 289 3.67 -10.39 -29.98
C PRO A 289 3.24 -11.15 -28.72
N SER A 290 3.19 -10.50 -27.56
CA SER A 290 2.63 -11.10 -26.34
C SER A 290 2.06 -10.04 -25.38
N GLN A 291 0.74 -9.96 -25.34
CA GLN A 291 0.01 -9.16 -24.36
C GLN A 291 0.07 -9.81 -22.97
N ALA A 292 0.01 -11.15 -22.91
CA ALA A 292 0.05 -11.90 -21.65
C ALA A 292 1.36 -11.66 -20.88
N LEU A 293 2.51 -11.79 -21.55
CA LEU A 293 3.81 -11.54 -20.94
C LEU A 293 3.97 -10.07 -20.53
N LEU A 294 3.52 -9.13 -21.36
CA LEU A 294 3.57 -7.71 -21.05
C LEU A 294 2.88 -7.41 -19.72
N TYR A 295 1.65 -7.90 -19.54
CA TYR A 295 0.93 -7.72 -18.28
C TYR A 295 1.57 -8.47 -17.13
N GLU A 296 2.11 -9.68 -17.37
CA GLU A 296 2.75 -10.44 -16.30
C GLU A 296 4.01 -9.76 -15.75
N LEU A 297 4.85 -9.17 -16.61
CA LEU A 297 6.00 -8.38 -16.18
C LEU A 297 5.59 -7.13 -15.38
N VAL A 298 4.48 -6.49 -15.73
CA VAL A 298 3.95 -5.34 -14.96
C VAL A 298 3.34 -5.80 -13.62
N ARG A 299 2.75 -7.01 -13.55
CA ARG A 299 2.31 -7.61 -12.27
C ARG A 299 3.50 -7.92 -11.38
N ALA A 300 4.53 -8.57 -11.90
CA ALA A 300 5.80 -8.78 -11.20
C ALA A 300 6.37 -7.47 -10.65
N GLY A 301 6.30 -6.40 -11.45
CA GLY A 301 6.65 -5.05 -11.02
C GLY A 301 5.76 -4.44 -9.97
N THR A 302 4.48 -4.81 -9.92
CA THR A 302 3.58 -4.33 -8.86
C THR A 302 3.88 -5.04 -7.55
N ASP A 303 4.29 -6.31 -7.61
CA ASP A 303 4.68 -7.10 -6.46
C ASP A 303 6.05 -6.62 -5.91
N PHE A 304 7.01 -6.33 -6.80
CA PHE A 304 8.35 -5.85 -6.44
C PHE A 304 8.77 -4.63 -7.29
N PRO A 305 8.21 -3.44 -7.02
CA PRO A 305 8.41 -2.27 -7.86
C PRO A 305 9.83 -1.71 -7.79
N THR A 306 10.31 -1.26 -8.96
CA THR A 306 11.54 -0.47 -9.13
C THR A 306 11.30 0.74 -10.04
N PRO A 307 12.01 1.87 -9.85
CA PRO A 307 11.91 3.05 -10.71
C PRO A 307 12.23 2.76 -12.19
N GLU A 308 13.17 1.86 -12.44
CA GLU A 308 13.61 1.47 -13.78
C GLU A 308 12.50 0.71 -14.52
N LEU A 309 11.83 -0.24 -13.85
CA LEU A 309 10.72 -0.97 -14.45
C LEU A 309 9.53 -0.06 -14.75
N VAL A 310 9.19 0.87 -13.84
CA VAL A 310 8.14 1.88 -14.09
C VAL A 310 8.48 2.69 -15.34
N THR A 311 9.75 3.06 -15.50
CA THR A 311 10.25 3.79 -16.68
C THR A 311 10.14 2.95 -17.95
N ALA A 312 10.57 1.69 -17.92
CA ALA A 312 10.53 0.77 -19.06
C ALA A 312 9.08 0.48 -19.51
N VAL A 313 8.16 0.27 -18.56
CA VAL A 313 6.72 0.07 -18.85
C VAL A 313 6.10 1.34 -19.47
N ARG A 314 6.44 2.53 -18.98
CA ARG A 314 5.99 3.80 -19.56
C ARG A 314 6.49 3.98 -21.00
N THR A 315 7.76 3.63 -21.26
CA THR A 315 8.34 3.64 -22.61
C THR A 315 7.60 2.68 -23.54
N ALA A 316 7.31 1.46 -23.09
CA ALA A 316 6.51 0.51 -23.87
C ALA A 316 5.09 1.05 -24.12
N ARG A 317 4.41 1.54 -23.08
CA ARG A 317 3.06 2.15 -23.17
C ARG A 317 2.99 3.25 -24.23
N ALA A 318 4.02 4.11 -24.33
CA ALA A 318 4.05 5.20 -25.31
C ALA A 318 4.13 4.73 -26.76
N LYS A 319 4.69 3.54 -27.02
CA LYS A 319 4.88 2.96 -28.36
C LYS A 319 3.76 2.01 -28.78
N VAL A 320 3.01 1.46 -27.83
CA VAL A 320 1.92 0.51 -28.07
C VAL A 320 0.84 1.10 -29.00
N ARG A 321 0.45 0.33 -30.01
CA ARG A 321 -0.58 0.73 -31.00
C ARG A 321 -1.96 0.13 -30.73
N HIS A 322 -2.04 -0.91 -29.89
CA HIS A 322 -3.30 -1.55 -29.51
C HIS A 322 -4.15 -0.60 -28.66
N ALA A 323 -5.43 -0.42 -28.99
CA ALA A 323 -6.26 0.61 -28.36
C ALA A 323 -6.54 0.36 -26.86
N GLY A 324 -6.68 -0.90 -26.44
CA GLY A 324 -7.03 -1.24 -25.05
C GLY A 324 -5.83 -1.30 -24.09
N VAL A 325 -4.63 -1.55 -24.60
CA VAL A 325 -3.45 -1.85 -23.77
C VAL A 325 -2.95 -0.62 -23.00
N PRO A 326 -2.86 0.59 -23.58
CA PRO A 326 -2.47 1.79 -22.84
C PRO A 326 -3.34 2.04 -21.61
N LYS A 327 -4.67 1.88 -21.73
CA LYS A 327 -5.60 2.05 -20.59
C LYS A 327 -5.33 1.04 -19.48
N GLN A 328 -5.03 -0.20 -19.84
CA GLN A 328 -4.71 -1.24 -18.86
C GLN A 328 -3.34 -1.00 -18.22
N LEU A 329 -2.32 -0.62 -18.99
CA LEU A 329 -0.99 -0.27 -18.47
C LEU A 329 -1.06 0.95 -17.55
N ASP A 330 -1.83 1.98 -17.89
CA ASP A 330 -2.01 3.16 -17.04
C ASP A 330 -2.66 2.79 -15.68
N LYS A 331 -3.62 1.84 -15.68
CA LYS A 331 -4.23 1.30 -14.44
C LYS A 331 -3.22 0.51 -13.61
N MET A 332 -2.38 -0.30 -14.24
CA MET A 332 -1.37 -1.11 -13.55
C MET A 332 -0.25 -0.23 -13.01
N LEU A 333 0.28 0.70 -13.80
CA LEU A 333 1.28 1.70 -13.39
C LEU A 333 0.83 2.48 -12.16
N LYS A 334 -0.44 2.88 -12.08
CA LYS A 334 -0.97 3.55 -10.88
C LYS A 334 -0.83 2.70 -9.61
N ARG A 335 -1.00 1.37 -9.72
CA ARG A 335 -0.82 0.44 -8.59
C ARG A 335 0.66 0.22 -8.30
N THR A 336 1.48 0.05 -9.33
CA THR A 336 2.93 -0.10 -9.22
C THR A 336 3.57 1.10 -8.54
N GLU A 337 3.17 2.32 -8.88
CA GLU A 337 3.69 3.55 -8.25
C GLU A 337 3.19 3.76 -6.82
N ALA A 338 2.01 3.23 -6.48
CA ALA A 338 1.56 3.19 -5.10
C ALA A 338 2.42 2.21 -4.29
N ALA A 339 2.65 0.99 -4.81
CA ALA A 339 3.50 -0.01 -4.17
C ALA A 339 4.97 0.42 -4.09
N LEU A 340 5.48 1.16 -5.07
CA LEU A 340 6.85 1.70 -5.05
C LEU A 340 7.07 2.61 -3.85
N ALA A 341 6.09 3.44 -3.51
CA ALA A 341 6.19 4.34 -2.35
C ALA A 341 6.36 3.59 -1.02
N GLU A 342 5.92 2.33 -0.94
CA GLU A 342 6.05 1.49 0.25
C GLU A 342 7.43 0.80 0.34
N ARG A 343 8.20 0.77 -0.76
CA ARG A 343 9.58 0.27 -0.79
C ARG A 343 10.56 1.42 -0.65
N THR A 344 10.64 2.04 0.53
CA THR A 344 11.39 3.28 0.77
C THR A 344 12.80 3.26 0.16
N GLU A 345 13.64 2.26 0.45
CA GLU A 345 15.02 2.22 -0.06
C GLU A 345 15.11 2.20 -1.60
N VAL A 346 14.16 1.55 -2.26
CA VAL A 346 14.11 1.43 -3.73
C VAL A 346 13.50 2.70 -4.35
N ALA A 347 12.49 3.28 -3.72
CA ALA A 347 11.81 4.50 -4.19
C ALA A 347 12.74 5.73 -4.25
N LEU A 348 13.79 5.76 -3.43
CA LEU A 348 14.76 6.85 -3.38
C LEU A 348 15.65 6.93 -4.63
N ARG A 349 15.70 5.88 -5.47
CA ARG A 349 16.44 5.86 -6.74
C ARG A 349 15.69 6.60 -7.85
N MET A 350 15.69 7.93 -7.77
CA MET A 350 14.97 8.79 -8.73
C MET A 350 15.74 8.92 -10.05
N PRO A 351 15.07 8.80 -11.22
CA PRO A 351 15.69 9.12 -12.50
C PRO A 351 15.78 10.64 -12.69
N GLY A 352 16.85 11.12 -13.30
CA GLY A 352 17.05 12.57 -13.53
C GLY A 352 16.09 13.20 -14.56
N LEU A 353 15.38 12.40 -15.36
CA LEU A 353 14.42 12.83 -16.41
C LEU A 353 14.95 13.90 -17.39
N GLY A 354 16.27 14.05 -17.49
CA GLY A 354 16.93 15.03 -18.36
C GLY A 354 16.96 16.47 -17.80
N PHE A 355 16.61 16.68 -16.53
CA PHE A 355 16.79 17.97 -15.85
C PHE A 355 18.28 18.26 -15.62
N GLY A 356 18.70 19.51 -15.81
CA GLY A 356 20.04 19.95 -15.43
C GLY A 356 20.19 20.10 -13.91
N ALA A 357 21.41 20.34 -13.43
CA ALA A 357 21.73 20.47 -12.00
C ALA A 357 20.87 21.52 -11.26
N GLU A 358 20.46 22.59 -11.95
CA GLU A 358 19.60 23.66 -11.42
C GLU A 358 18.10 23.31 -11.37
N GLY A 359 17.71 22.07 -11.68
CA GLY A 359 16.28 21.70 -11.73
C GLY A 359 15.51 22.35 -12.88
N VAL A 360 16.22 22.77 -13.94
CA VAL A 360 15.63 23.38 -15.14
C VAL A 360 15.91 22.52 -16.37
N LEU A 361 14.88 22.32 -17.19
CA LEU A 361 14.95 21.68 -18.51
C LEU A 361 14.44 22.64 -19.58
N ARG A 362 15.25 22.89 -20.61
CA ARG A 362 14.92 23.76 -21.73
C ARG A 362 14.75 22.98 -23.03
N ARG A 363 13.77 23.33 -23.86
CA ARG A 363 13.53 22.74 -25.19
C ARG A 363 13.10 23.81 -26.20
N ALA A 364 13.79 23.86 -27.34
CA ALA A 364 13.47 24.80 -28.42
C ALA A 364 12.18 24.43 -29.17
N ALA A 365 11.42 25.44 -29.57
CA ALA A 365 10.18 25.35 -30.36
C ALA A 365 10.11 26.53 -31.35
N GLY A 366 11.01 26.54 -32.34
CA GLY A 366 11.17 27.66 -33.27
C GLY A 366 11.80 28.87 -32.57
N GLU A 367 11.15 30.03 -32.64
CA GLU A 367 11.57 31.26 -31.93
C GLU A 367 11.24 31.26 -30.43
N TYR A 368 10.56 30.22 -29.95
CA TYR A 368 10.15 30.07 -28.56
C TYR A 368 10.95 28.99 -27.87
N GLU A 369 11.11 29.12 -26.56
CA GLU A 369 11.73 28.09 -25.72
C GLU A 369 10.72 27.64 -24.66
N ALA A 370 10.56 26.33 -24.51
CA ALA A 370 9.85 25.75 -23.39
C ALA A 370 10.80 25.62 -22.20
N VAL A 371 10.40 26.11 -21.04
CA VAL A 371 11.18 26.05 -19.80
C VAL A 371 10.39 25.26 -18.78
N VAL A 372 10.90 24.08 -18.42
CA VAL A 372 10.33 23.23 -17.37
C VAL A 372 11.17 23.42 -16.12
N THR A 373 10.56 23.92 -15.05
CA THR A 373 11.24 24.30 -13.80
C THR A 373 10.64 23.54 -12.64
N VAL A 374 11.51 23.13 -11.71
CA VAL A 374 11.09 22.57 -10.42
C VAL A 374 10.87 23.72 -9.42
N GLU A 375 9.65 23.87 -8.92
CA GLU A 375 9.26 24.85 -7.91
C GLU A 375 8.77 24.15 -6.63
N ASP A 376 8.53 24.90 -5.55
CA ASP A 376 8.04 24.36 -4.26
C ASP A 376 6.74 23.57 -4.38
N ALA A 377 5.85 24.01 -5.27
CA ALA A 377 4.55 23.40 -5.53
C ALA A 377 4.61 22.23 -6.54
N GLY A 378 5.80 21.92 -7.06
CA GLY A 378 6.03 20.88 -8.05
C GLY A 378 6.68 21.40 -9.32
N VAL A 379 6.66 20.59 -10.37
CA VAL A 379 7.23 20.92 -11.67
C VAL A 379 6.22 21.67 -12.52
N VAL A 380 6.64 22.77 -13.12
CA VAL A 380 5.80 23.64 -13.97
C VAL A 380 6.39 23.78 -15.38
N LEU A 381 5.52 24.02 -16.36
CA LEU A 381 5.90 24.32 -17.75
C LEU A 381 5.60 25.79 -18.07
N GLY A 382 6.67 26.55 -18.29
CA GLY A 382 6.66 27.91 -18.81
C GLY A 382 7.10 27.99 -20.27
N TRP A 383 6.95 29.17 -20.86
CA TRP A 383 7.40 29.49 -22.22
C TRP A 383 8.12 30.82 -22.21
N GLU A 384 9.21 30.91 -22.98
CA GLU A 384 10.01 32.11 -23.16
C GLU A 384 10.16 32.44 -24.65
N ARG A 385 10.42 33.72 -24.94
CA ARG A 385 10.88 34.20 -26.24
C ARG A 385 11.99 35.22 -26.00
N GLU A 386 13.15 35.01 -26.62
CA GLU A 386 14.34 35.87 -26.42
C GLU A 386 14.68 36.09 -24.93
N GLY A 387 14.53 35.04 -24.11
CA GLY A 387 14.77 35.08 -22.66
C GLY A 387 13.71 35.82 -21.83
N ARG A 388 12.57 36.19 -22.42
CA ARG A 388 11.44 36.81 -21.69
C ARG A 388 10.30 35.82 -21.45
N PRO A 389 9.81 35.68 -20.21
CA PRO A 389 8.72 34.76 -19.88
C PRO A 389 7.37 35.20 -20.46
N LEU A 390 6.61 34.21 -20.91
CA LEU A 390 5.28 34.37 -21.50
C LEU A 390 4.21 33.82 -20.55
N ARG A 391 3.08 34.52 -20.43
CA ARG A 391 1.98 34.13 -19.53
C ARG A 391 1.20 32.89 -19.99
N SER A 392 1.32 32.51 -21.26
CA SER A 392 0.54 31.40 -21.82
C SER A 392 1.24 30.77 -23.01
N LEU A 393 0.85 29.53 -23.33
CA LEU A 393 1.31 28.79 -24.49
C LEU A 393 1.05 29.58 -25.79
N PRO A 394 2.10 29.99 -26.54
CA PRO A 394 1.96 30.72 -27.79
C PRO A 394 1.13 29.99 -28.84
N ALA A 395 0.32 30.73 -29.61
CA ALA A 395 -0.50 30.15 -30.67
C ALA A 395 0.30 29.45 -31.79
N PRO A 396 1.48 29.99 -32.24
CA PRO A 396 2.32 29.29 -33.22
C PRO A 396 2.81 27.94 -32.70
N VAL A 397 3.36 27.90 -31.48
CA VAL A 397 3.81 26.66 -30.82
C VAL A 397 2.68 25.63 -30.73
N ARG A 398 1.47 26.07 -30.36
CA ARG A 398 0.30 25.17 -30.26
C ARG A 398 -0.09 24.53 -31.61
N ARG A 399 0.14 25.23 -32.72
CA ARG A 399 -0.19 24.77 -34.07
C ARG A 399 0.93 23.93 -34.68
N GLU A 400 2.17 24.38 -34.54
CA GLU A 400 3.34 23.84 -35.24
C GLU A 400 4.13 22.82 -34.40
N HIS A 401 4.05 22.90 -33.07
CA HIS A 401 4.80 22.06 -32.14
C HIS A 401 3.89 21.33 -31.13
N ALA A 402 2.66 20.98 -31.53
CA ALA A 402 1.68 20.32 -30.66
C ALA A 402 2.20 19.01 -30.02
N GLY A 403 3.03 18.25 -30.74
CA GLY A 403 3.67 17.03 -30.24
C GLY A 403 4.60 17.29 -29.07
N LEU A 404 5.48 18.30 -29.18
CA LEU A 404 6.39 18.72 -28.12
C LEU A 404 5.62 19.22 -26.89
N VAL A 405 4.56 20.02 -27.08
CA VAL A 405 3.72 20.49 -25.97
C VAL A 405 3.11 19.32 -25.20
N LYS A 406 2.65 18.28 -25.91
CA LYS A 406 2.11 17.07 -25.30
C LYS A 406 3.18 16.32 -24.50
N GLU A 407 4.35 16.10 -25.09
CA GLU A 407 5.48 15.44 -24.45
C GLU A 407 5.91 16.15 -23.16
N LEU A 408 6.04 17.47 -23.19
CA LEU A 408 6.44 18.27 -22.03
C LEU A 408 5.39 18.27 -20.91
N ARG A 409 4.09 18.28 -21.25
CA ARG A 409 3.03 18.13 -20.26
C ARG A 409 3.06 16.76 -19.59
N GLU A 410 3.29 15.70 -20.37
CA GLU A 410 3.46 14.34 -19.84
C GLU A 410 4.73 14.22 -18.98
N LEU A 411 5.83 14.91 -19.34
CA LEU A 411 7.03 15.01 -18.52
C LEU A 411 6.74 15.69 -17.17
N VAL A 412 6.08 16.85 -17.18
CA VAL A 412 5.69 17.57 -15.96
C VAL A 412 4.82 16.70 -15.06
N GLN A 413 3.82 16.01 -15.63
CA GLN A 413 2.96 15.11 -14.86
C GLN A 413 3.78 13.97 -14.23
N ARG A 414 4.70 13.36 -14.99
CA ARG A 414 5.57 12.29 -14.48
C ARG A 414 6.47 12.76 -13.36
N ALA A 415 7.14 13.90 -13.52
CA ALA A 415 8.03 14.45 -12.51
C ALA A 415 7.27 14.74 -11.20
N ASN A 416 6.08 15.32 -11.29
CA ASN A 416 5.22 15.55 -10.12
C ASN A 416 4.79 14.26 -9.41
N VAL A 417 4.43 13.21 -10.16
CA VAL A 417 4.11 11.89 -9.57
C VAL A 417 5.34 11.32 -8.84
N GLN A 418 6.53 11.42 -9.43
CA GLN A 418 7.75 10.93 -8.80
C GLN A 418 8.12 11.71 -7.53
N LEU A 419 8.00 13.05 -7.55
CA LEU A 419 8.20 13.86 -6.34
C LEU A 419 7.21 13.48 -5.23
N GLY A 420 5.95 13.21 -5.58
CA GLY A 420 4.94 12.73 -4.63
C GLY A 420 5.24 11.32 -4.10
N THR A 421 5.75 10.42 -4.94
CA THR A 421 6.20 9.08 -4.51
C THR A 421 7.41 9.16 -3.60
N LEU A 422 8.40 10.00 -3.92
CA LEU A 422 9.55 10.27 -3.07
C LEU A 422 9.12 10.80 -1.69
N ALA A 423 8.24 11.80 -1.66
CA ALA A 423 7.74 12.37 -0.40
C ALA A 423 7.03 11.32 0.46
N ARG A 424 6.18 10.47 -0.16
CA ARG A 424 5.50 9.35 0.54
C ARG A 424 6.48 8.29 1.03
N ALA A 425 7.48 7.94 0.24
CA ALA A 425 8.50 6.97 0.63
C ALA A 425 9.33 7.45 1.82
N LEU A 426 9.73 8.72 1.81
CA LEU A 426 10.43 9.38 2.93
C LEU A 426 9.55 9.42 4.19
N GLU A 427 8.27 9.78 4.06
CA GLU A 427 7.33 9.78 5.19
C GLU A 427 7.11 8.35 5.74
N GLY A 428 6.94 7.34 4.87
CA GLY A 428 6.77 5.94 5.27
C GLY A 428 7.97 5.37 6.02
N GLY A 429 9.18 5.83 5.68
CA GLY A 429 10.44 5.44 6.32
C GLY A 429 10.56 5.88 7.79
N LEU A 430 9.70 6.79 8.28
CA LEU A 430 9.70 7.21 9.69
C LEU A 430 9.50 6.01 10.63
N THR A 431 8.54 5.13 10.33
CA THR A 431 8.20 3.99 11.21
C THR A 431 9.29 2.92 11.32
N ALA A 432 10.17 2.83 10.31
CA ALA A 432 11.33 1.93 10.30
C ALA A 432 12.62 2.59 10.84
N GLU A 433 12.57 3.86 11.23
CA GLU A 433 13.74 4.66 11.61
C GLU A 433 14.89 4.54 10.59
N VAL A 434 14.55 4.57 9.30
CA VAL A 434 15.53 4.36 8.21
C VAL A 434 16.68 5.36 8.32
N VAL A 435 17.90 4.83 8.32
CA VAL A 435 19.15 5.60 8.31
C VAL A 435 19.83 5.41 6.96
N HIS A 436 20.41 6.49 6.45
CA HIS A 436 21.23 6.47 5.24
C HIS A 436 22.66 6.93 5.55
N ALA A 437 23.60 6.53 4.69
CA ALA A 437 24.94 7.12 4.69
C ALA A 437 24.86 8.58 4.22
N TYR A 438 25.51 9.48 4.95
CA TYR A 438 25.46 10.92 4.73
C TYR A 438 25.96 11.33 3.33
N GLY A 439 27.04 10.73 2.84
CA GLY A 439 27.59 11.01 1.51
C GLY A 439 26.62 10.63 0.40
N TRP A 440 25.98 9.45 0.52
CA TRP A 440 24.94 9.04 -0.42
C TRP A 440 23.72 9.97 -0.39
N TRP A 441 23.24 10.34 0.80
CA TRP A 441 22.12 11.29 0.94
C TRP A 441 22.45 12.64 0.29
N ARG A 442 23.67 13.15 0.53
CA ARG A 442 24.14 14.43 -0.01
C ARG A 442 24.18 14.41 -1.55
N GLU A 443 24.70 13.33 -2.13
CA GLU A 443 24.89 13.24 -3.59
C GLU A 443 23.63 12.79 -4.33
N ALA A 444 23.01 11.69 -3.89
CA ALA A 444 21.93 11.02 -4.60
C ALA A 444 20.54 11.63 -4.33
N LEU A 445 20.35 12.31 -3.19
CA LEU A 445 19.06 12.91 -2.83
C LEU A 445 19.12 14.44 -2.85
N LEU A 446 20.00 15.04 -2.03
CA LEU A 446 20.09 16.49 -1.89
C LEU A 446 20.62 17.17 -3.18
N GLY A 447 21.64 16.56 -3.81
CA GLY A 447 22.25 17.01 -5.07
C GLY A 447 21.45 16.67 -6.32
N HIS A 448 20.42 15.83 -6.21
CA HIS A 448 19.65 15.39 -7.37
C HIS A 448 18.68 16.49 -7.87
N PRO A 449 18.61 16.79 -9.19
CA PRO A 449 17.82 17.88 -9.77
C PRO A 449 16.34 17.94 -9.36
N LEU A 450 15.70 16.77 -9.27
CA LEU A 450 14.30 16.64 -8.84
C LEU A 450 14.19 16.43 -7.33
N ALA A 451 14.76 15.34 -6.80
CA ALA A 451 14.65 14.97 -5.39
C ALA A 451 15.11 16.06 -4.42
N GLY A 452 16.12 16.85 -4.78
CA GLY A 452 16.61 17.97 -3.98
C GLY A 452 15.50 18.98 -3.61
N SER A 453 14.53 19.20 -4.49
CA SER A 453 13.38 20.09 -4.24
C SER A 453 12.45 19.62 -3.12
N VAL A 454 12.45 18.32 -2.80
CA VAL A 454 11.72 17.75 -1.66
C VAL A 454 12.63 17.71 -0.44
N VAL A 455 13.85 17.20 -0.62
CA VAL A 455 14.82 16.92 0.45
C VAL A 455 15.26 18.19 1.19
N ARG A 456 15.46 19.31 0.47
CA ARG A 456 15.94 20.57 1.06
C ARG A 456 14.96 21.22 2.03
N ARG A 457 13.66 20.98 1.84
CA ARG A 457 12.55 21.54 2.64
C ARG A 457 12.15 20.67 3.83
N LEU A 458 12.84 19.55 4.03
CA LEU A 458 12.66 18.66 5.17
C LEU A 458 13.77 18.87 6.20
N ILE A 459 13.44 18.64 7.46
CA ILE A 459 14.38 18.67 8.58
C ILE A 459 15.02 17.27 8.67
N TRP A 460 16.34 17.21 8.80
CA TRP A 460 17.11 15.98 8.88
C TRP A 460 17.91 15.96 10.17
N GLU A 461 18.17 14.77 10.71
CA GLU A 461 19.11 14.56 11.81
C GLU A 461 20.37 13.93 11.24
N VAL A 462 21.52 14.57 11.43
CA VAL A 462 22.84 14.04 11.06
C VAL A 462 23.60 13.69 12.33
N GLU A 463 24.15 12.48 12.39
CA GLU A 463 25.00 12.05 13.49
C GLU A 463 26.37 12.71 13.38
N THR A 464 26.69 13.60 14.32
CA THR A 464 27.96 14.35 14.33
C THR A 464 29.04 13.70 15.20
N ALA A 465 28.61 12.83 16.13
CA ALA A 465 29.43 11.94 16.94
C ALA A 465 28.53 10.77 17.39
N PRO A 466 29.09 9.61 17.80
CA PRO A 466 28.28 8.46 18.20
C PRO A 466 27.17 8.82 19.20
N GLY A 467 25.91 8.59 18.82
CA GLY A 467 24.72 8.91 19.61
C GLY A 467 24.34 10.39 19.70
N THR A 468 25.12 11.29 19.09
CA THR A 468 24.89 12.74 19.07
C THR A 468 24.33 13.16 17.72
N TRP A 469 23.07 13.56 17.70
CA TRP A 469 22.35 13.96 16.49
C TRP A 469 22.16 15.46 16.44
N ARG A 470 22.36 16.05 15.25
CA ARG A 470 22.10 17.47 14.99
C ARG A 470 20.98 17.60 13.95
N ALA A 471 19.91 18.30 14.31
CA ALA A 471 18.86 18.67 13.38
C ALA A 471 19.32 19.78 12.42
N VAL A 472 19.05 19.62 11.13
CA VAL A 472 19.44 20.53 10.05
C VAL A 472 18.32 20.68 9.02
N LEU A 473 18.19 21.88 8.47
CA LEU A 473 17.29 22.19 7.35
C LEU A 473 18.15 22.69 6.18
N PRO A 474 18.39 21.88 5.13
CA PRO A 474 19.33 22.23 4.07
C PRO A 474 19.03 23.55 3.34
N GLU A 475 17.76 23.97 3.30
CA GLU A 475 17.34 25.24 2.68
C GLU A 475 17.80 26.50 3.45
N VAL A 476 18.16 26.38 4.73
CA VAL A 476 18.39 27.55 5.62
C VAL A 476 19.77 27.56 6.26
N GLY A 477 20.36 26.40 6.53
CA GLY A 477 21.60 26.28 7.29
C GLY A 477 22.71 25.55 6.54
N GLU A 478 23.95 25.83 6.92
CA GLU A 478 25.09 25.04 6.51
C GLU A 478 24.98 23.62 7.05
N LEU A 479 25.36 22.66 6.20
CA LEU A 479 25.40 21.26 6.58
C LEU A 479 26.66 20.96 7.41
N PRO A 480 26.58 20.04 8.38
CA PRO A 480 27.74 19.69 9.19
C PRO A 480 28.81 18.99 8.34
N GLU A 481 30.07 19.28 8.64
CA GLU A 481 31.22 18.55 8.10
C GLU A 481 31.40 17.26 8.91
N VAL A 482 30.89 16.16 8.36
CA VAL A 482 30.99 14.80 8.93
C VAL A 482 31.47 13.82 7.86
N ALA A 483 31.87 12.62 8.28
CA ALA A 483 32.30 11.57 7.36
C ALA A 483 31.14 11.11 6.44
N ASP A 484 31.45 10.64 5.24
CA ASP A 484 30.45 10.22 4.26
C ASP A 484 29.65 8.98 4.69
N ASP A 485 30.20 8.17 5.59
CA ASP A 485 29.54 7.02 6.22
C ASP A 485 28.76 7.36 7.49
N ALA A 486 28.78 8.63 7.93
CA ALA A 486 27.97 9.08 9.06
C ALA A 486 26.47 8.85 8.80
N ALA A 487 25.72 8.59 9.85
CA ALA A 487 24.30 8.34 9.76
C ALA A 487 23.51 9.64 9.54
N VAL A 488 22.56 9.61 8.60
CA VAL A 488 21.54 10.65 8.44
C VAL A 488 20.16 10.02 8.37
N ARG A 489 19.20 10.62 9.08
CA ARG A 489 17.80 10.17 9.09
C ARG A 489 16.85 11.36 9.04
N LEU A 490 15.60 11.08 8.70
CA LEU A 490 14.56 12.10 8.73
C LEU A 490 14.22 12.48 10.17
N TRP A 491 14.19 13.78 10.47
CA TRP A 491 13.84 14.29 11.80
C TRP A 491 12.37 14.02 12.14
N HIS A 492 12.07 13.73 13.40
CA HIS A 492 10.71 13.54 13.90
C HIS A 492 10.51 14.26 15.24
N PRO A 493 9.39 14.98 15.44
CA PRO A 493 9.21 15.81 16.64
C PRO A 493 9.12 15.01 17.94
N ILE A 494 8.80 13.70 17.89
CA ILE A 494 8.81 12.82 19.08
C ILE A 494 10.19 12.69 19.73
N ARG A 495 11.27 12.96 18.99
CA ARG A 495 12.66 12.90 19.48
C ARG A 495 13.19 14.26 19.92
N SER A 496 12.39 15.31 19.77
CA SER A 496 12.80 16.68 20.06
C SER A 496 12.03 17.26 21.22
N GLU A 497 12.70 18.15 21.95
CA GLU A 497 12.05 18.93 22.99
C GLU A 497 11.00 19.88 22.39
N PRO A 498 9.89 20.18 23.10
CA PRO A 498 8.84 21.05 22.59
C PRO A 498 9.33 22.44 22.16
N ALA A 499 10.39 22.95 22.80
CA ALA A 499 11.00 24.23 22.44
C ALA A 499 11.67 24.20 21.05
N GLU A 500 12.35 23.10 20.72
CA GLU A 500 12.97 22.90 19.41
C GLU A 500 11.89 22.77 18.31
N VAL A 501 10.84 22.00 18.58
CA VAL A 501 9.70 21.87 17.65
C VAL A 501 9.07 23.23 17.36
N ARG A 502 8.87 24.08 18.38
CA ARG A 502 8.37 25.45 18.19
C ARG A 502 9.32 26.29 17.36
N ALA A 503 10.63 26.24 17.64
CA ALA A 503 11.63 26.98 16.87
C ALA A 503 11.62 26.58 15.38
N TRP A 504 11.48 25.28 15.06
CA TRP A 504 11.31 24.83 13.68
C TRP A 504 10.03 25.36 13.05
N ARG A 505 8.90 25.33 13.77
CA ARG A 505 7.61 25.88 13.29
C ARG A 505 7.69 27.37 12.99
N ASP A 506 8.37 28.13 13.85
CA ASP A 506 8.59 29.57 13.71
C ASP A 506 9.46 29.86 12.48
N LEU A 507 10.60 29.15 12.35
CA LEU A 507 11.51 29.30 11.22
C LEU A 507 10.82 29.01 9.87
N LEU A 508 10.06 27.92 9.78
CA LEU A 508 9.33 27.55 8.56
C LEU A 508 8.28 28.62 8.20
N ALA A 509 7.59 29.18 9.19
CA ALA A 509 6.63 30.25 8.98
C ALA A 509 7.32 31.54 8.53
N GLU A 510 8.40 31.96 9.19
CA GLU A 510 9.20 33.15 8.84
C GLU A 510 9.78 33.09 7.44
N ARG A 511 10.31 31.94 7.03
CA ARG A 511 10.90 31.72 5.70
C ARG A 511 9.86 31.39 4.63
N GLN A 512 8.58 31.25 4.99
CA GLN A 512 7.50 30.77 4.11
C GLN A 512 7.87 29.46 3.40
N LEU A 513 8.54 28.56 4.12
CA LEU A 513 8.93 27.25 3.60
C LEU A 513 7.80 26.24 3.81
N ARG A 514 7.25 25.75 2.69
CA ARG A 514 6.23 24.68 2.72
C ARG A 514 6.90 23.32 2.75
N GLN A 515 6.64 22.55 3.80
CA GLN A 515 7.13 21.18 3.90
C GLN A 515 6.35 20.24 2.96
N PRO A 516 7.03 19.28 2.29
CA PRO A 516 6.38 18.29 1.43
C PRO A 516 5.29 17.44 2.10
N PHE A 517 5.41 17.24 3.42
CA PHE A 517 4.40 16.61 4.29
C PHE A 517 4.50 17.23 5.68
N LYS A 518 3.52 16.98 6.57
CA LYS A 518 3.56 17.48 7.95
C LYS A 518 4.73 16.84 8.71
N GLN A 519 5.78 17.61 8.97
CA GLN A 519 6.94 17.14 9.74
C GLN A 519 7.10 17.94 11.05
N ALA A 520 7.35 19.26 10.98
CA ALA A 520 7.41 20.10 12.19
C ALA A 520 6.02 20.25 12.85
N TYR A 521 4.98 20.33 12.03
CA TYR A 521 3.58 20.32 12.43
C TYR A 521 3.00 18.91 12.49
N ARG A 522 3.83 17.89 12.75
CA ARG A 522 3.33 16.52 12.88
C ARG A 522 2.75 16.29 14.27
N GLU A 523 1.58 15.67 14.29
CA GLU A 523 0.89 15.25 15.50
C GLU A 523 1.69 14.14 16.21
N ILE A 524 1.86 14.24 17.54
CA ILE A 524 2.51 13.19 18.35
C ILE A 524 1.46 12.56 19.25
N TYR A 525 1.40 11.23 19.26
CA TYR A 525 0.55 10.47 20.16
C TYR A 525 1.41 9.68 21.14
N LEU A 526 1.32 10.04 22.42
CA LEU A 526 1.95 9.31 23.51
C LEU A 526 0.94 8.36 24.16
N LEU A 527 1.45 7.30 24.78
CA LEU A 527 0.65 6.34 25.52
C LEU A 527 0.03 7.02 26.76
N THR A 528 -1.30 6.97 26.84
CA THR A 528 -2.09 7.59 27.92
C THR A 528 -2.27 6.65 29.11
N PRO A 529 -2.64 7.16 30.30
CA PRO A 529 -2.98 6.32 31.44
C PRO A 529 -4.11 5.32 31.16
N ALA A 530 -5.14 5.72 30.42
CA ALA A 530 -6.25 4.84 30.03
C ALA A 530 -5.78 3.65 29.18
N GLU A 531 -4.83 3.87 28.28
CA GLU A 531 -4.25 2.80 27.45
C GLU A 531 -3.30 1.90 28.23
N ARG A 532 -2.71 2.39 29.33
CA ARG A 532 -1.96 1.54 30.27
C ARG A 532 -2.89 0.64 31.07
N GLU A 533 -4.12 1.08 31.33
CA GLU A 533 -5.14 0.29 32.04
C GLU A 533 -5.75 -0.78 31.13
N THR A 534 -6.10 -0.45 29.88
CA THR A 534 -6.59 -1.44 28.90
C THR A 534 -5.52 -2.41 28.43
N CYS A 535 -4.23 -2.06 28.57
CA CYS A 535 -3.06 -2.87 28.26
C CYS A 535 -2.83 -3.16 26.77
N ASP A 536 -3.75 -3.85 26.09
CA ASP A 536 -3.53 -4.43 24.75
C ASP A 536 -4.34 -3.77 23.62
N TYR A 537 -5.25 -2.84 23.94
CA TYR A 537 -5.98 -2.05 22.94
C TYR A 537 -6.19 -0.58 23.36
N SER A 538 -6.38 0.30 22.37
CA SER A 538 -6.76 1.70 22.58
C SER A 538 -8.19 1.95 22.14
N ASN A 539 -8.97 2.62 22.99
CA ASN A 539 -10.33 3.11 22.71
C ASN A 539 -10.35 4.58 22.26
N ARG A 540 -9.19 5.20 22.04
CA ARG A 540 -9.09 6.67 21.78
C ARG A 540 -9.93 7.13 20.58
N PHE A 541 -10.14 6.24 19.62
CA PHE A 541 -10.86 6.50 18.38
C PHE A 541 -12.12 5.62 18.22
N ALA A 542 -12.60 5.02 19.31
CA ALA A 542 -13.82 4.22 19.30
C ALA A 542 -15.07 5.10 19.29
N ALA A 543 -16.19 4.53 18.83
CA ALA A 543 -17.52 5.13 18.82
C ALA A 543 -17.68 6.39 17.94
N HIS A 544 -16.83 6.59 16.93
CA HIS A 544 -17.08 7.58 15.88
C HIS A 544 -17.90 6.99 14.72
N LEU A 545 -18.89 7.75 14.27
CA LEU A 545 -19.65 7.47 13.05
C LEU A 545 -18.99 8.14 11.84
N VAL A 546 -18.74 7.34 10.81
CA VAL A 546 -17.96 7.73 9.64
C VAL A 546 -18.59 7.28 8.32
N HIS A 547 -18.30 8.02 7.24
CA HIS A 547 -18.56 7.61 5.87
C HIS A 547 -17.63 6.45 5.45
N TYR A 548 -18.13 5.20 5.49
CA TYR A 548 -17.31 4.00 5.30
C TYR A 548 -16.56 4.00 3.96
N GLN A 549 -17.23 4.35 2.86
CA GLN A 549 -16.60 4.31 1.53
C GLN A 549 -15.39 5.28 1.43
N ARG A 550 -15.47 6.43 2.11
CA ARG A 550 -14.37 7.39 2.20
C ARG A 550 -13.25 6.84 3.08
N MET A 551 -13.60 6.22 4.22
CA MET A 551 -12.64 5.59 5.13
C MET A 551 -11.88 4.44 4.45
N ALA A 552 -12.58 3.54 3.76
CA ALA A 552 -11.99 2.45 3.01
C ALA A 552 -11.09 2.93 1.85
N ALA A 553 -11.34 4.13 1.31
CA ALA A 553 -10.43 4.76 0.34
C ALA A 553 -9.14 5.27 1.01
N LEU A 554 -9.25 5.83 2.23
CA LEU A 554 -8.09 6.25 3.02
C LEU A 554 -7.26 5.07 3.51
N PHE A 555 -7.88 3.97 3.94
CA PHE A 555 -7.17 2.73 4.29
C PHE A 555 -6.23 2.31 3.16
N ARG A 556 -6.76 2.18 1.93
CA ARG A 556 -5.95 1.85 0.75
C ARG A 556 -4.85 2.87 0.45
N ALA A 557 -5.09 4.16 0.71
CA ALA A 557 -4.12 5.22 0.48
C ALA A 557 -2.98 5.23 1.52
N ARG A 558 -3.20 4.59 2.67
CA ARG A 558 -2.25 4.46 3.80
C ARG A 558 -1.75 3.02 3.98
N SER A 559 -1.96 2.16 2.99
CA SER A 559 -1.52 0.75 3.02
C SER A 559 -2.14 -0.08 4.15
N TRP A 560 -3.35 0.29 4.58
CA TRP A 560 -4.19 -0.57 5.39
C TRP A 560 -5.04 -1.47 4.49
N SER A 561 -5.14 -2.75 4.84
CA SER A 561 -5.93 -3.76 4.14
C SER A 561 -6.94 -4.38 5.09
N GLY A 562 -8.06 -4.87 4.57
CA GLY A 562 -9.10 -5.49 5.38
C GLY A 562 -10.29 -5.85 4.51
N ASP A 563 -11.16 -6.71 5.02
CA ASP A 563 -12.38 -7.09 4.31
C ASP A 563 -13.33 -5.91 4.18
N ARG A 564 -14.12 -5.92 3.11
CA ARG A 564 -15.11 -4.86 2.92
C ARG A 564 -16.32 -5.10 3.81
N LEU A 565 -16.83 -4.02 4.40
CA LEU A 565 -18.15 -4.06 5.01
C LEU A 565 -19.23 -4.13 3.92
N GLY A 566 -20.31 -4.85 4.22
CA GLY A 566 -21.51 -4.87 3.41
C GLY A 566 -22.57 -5.85 3.87
N ALA A 567 -23.72 -5.83 3.20
CA ALA A 567 -24.92 -6.55 3.60
C ALA A 567 -24.94 -8.04 3.19
N TRP A 568 -23.80 -8.73 3.30
CA TRP A 568 -23.69 -10.18 3.12
C TRP A 568 -23.27 -10.86 4.43
N ASP A 569 -23.38 -12.19 4.50
CA ASP A 569 -23.03 -12.95 5.69
C ASP A 569 -21.59 -12.65 6.14
N MET A 570 -21.42 -12.36 7.44
CA MET A 570 -20.15 -11.93 8.04
C MET A 570 -19.58 -10.58 7.52
N GLY A 571 -20.35 -9.80 6.75
CA GLY A 571 -19.93 -8.48 6.25
C GLY A 571 -20.21 -7.30 7.17
N GLY A 572 -20.75 -7.54 8.38
CA GLY A 572 -21.15 -6.50 9.33
C GLY A 572 -20.02 -5.87 10.12
N GLU A 573 -18.90 -6.58 10.27
CA GLU A 573 -17.71 -6.16 11.00
C GLU A 573 -16.47 -6.44 10.16
N SER A 574 -15.43 -5.63 10.34
CA SER A 574 -14.15 -5.82 9.66
C SER A 574 -13.04 -5.20 10.50
N THR A 575 -11.83 -5.74 10.31
CA THR A 575 -10.62 -5.22 10.92
C THR A 575 -9.69 -4.81 9.79
N ALA A 576 -9.33 -3.53 9.75
CA ALA A 576 -8.28 -3.05 8.86
C ALA A 576 -6.93 -3.29 9.54
N VAL A 577 -5.95 -3.82 8.81
CA VAL A 577 -4.61 -4.12 9.30
C VAL A 577 -3.56 -3.38 8.47
N ARG A 578 -2.48 -2.97 9.12
CA ARG A 578 -1.28 -2.43 8.47
C ARG A 578 -0.05 -2.98 9.17
N THR A 579 0.95 -3.36 8.39
CA THR A 579 2.30 -3.66 8.88
C THR A 579 3.17 -2.45 8.57
N PRO A 580 3.54 -1.62 9.56
CA PRO A 580 4.44 -0.48 9.33
C PRO A 580 5.81 -0.94 8.78
N ALA A 581 6.57 0.00 8.25
CA ALA A 581 7.91 -0.29 7.75
C ALA A 581 8.77 -0.89 8.88
N GLY A 582 9.61 -1.87 8.55
CA GLY A 582 10.39 -2.65 9.52
C GLY A 582 9.82 -4.05 9.80
N GLY A 583 8.53 -4.29 9.53
CA GLY A 583 7.96 -5.64 9.50
C GLY A 583 7.81 -6.36 10.85
N GLU A 584 8.28 -5.78 11.94
CA GLU A 584 8.20 -6.37 13.29
C GLU A 584 6.84 -6.20 13.96
N TRP A 585 6.09 -5.17 13.57
CA TRP A 585 4.82 -4.77 14.19
C TRP A 585 3.67 -4.79 13.18
N ARG A 586 2.48 -5.15 13.64
CA ARG A 586 1.22 -5.04 12.88
C ARG A 586 0.22 -4.30 13.73
N ALA A 587 -0.42 -3.30 13.15
CA ALA A 587 -1.52 -2.58 13.76
C ALA A 587 -2.84 -3.06 13.16
N SER A 588 -3.89 -3.06 13.97
CA SER A 588 -5.25 -3.37 13.55
C SER A 588 -6.25 -2.33 14.06
N PHE A 589 -7.28 -2.05 13.27
CA PHE A 589 -8.32 -1.08 13.56
C PHE A 589 -9.69 -1.65 13.23
N ASP A 590 -10.49 -1.84 14.28
CA ASP A 590 -11.80 -2.47 14.20
C ASP A 590 -12.88 -1.45 13.80
N HIS A 591 -13.80 -1.89 12.95
CA HIS A 591 -14.93 -1.09 12.50
C HIS A 591 -16.10 -1.99 12.06
N GLY A 592 -17.33 -1.49 12.20
CA GLY A 592 -18.53 -2.24 11.84
C GLY A 592 -19.63 -1.35 11.26
N LEU A 593 -20.60 -1.94 10.58
CA LEU A 593 -21.75 -1.21 10.05
C LEU A 593 -22.57 -0.64 11.21
N ALA A 594 -22.82 0.68 11.15
CA ALA A 594 -23.71 1.36 12.09
C ALA A 594 -25.17 1.31 11.64
N ASP A 595 -25.41 1.13 10.33
CA ASP A 595 -26.74 0.97 9.73
C ASP A 595 -26.67 0.02 8.53
N TRP A 596 -27.68 -0.84 8.43
CA TRP A 596 -27.86 -1.84 7.38
C TRP A 596 -28.85 -1.38 6.29
N THR A 597 -29.46 -0.20 6.45
CA THR A 597 -30.60 0.26 5.63
C THR A 597 -30.29 1.43 4.68
N ASP A 598 -29.10 2.02 4.77
CA ASP A 598 -28.80 3.31 4.13
C ASP A 598 -28.15 3.16 2.72
N GLU A 599 -28.48 4.08 1.81
CA GLU A 599 -27.83 4.18 0.48
C GLU A 599 -26.34 4.56 0.61
N HIS A 600 -25.97 5.19 1.74
CA HIS A 600 -24.61 5.55 2.09
C HIS A 600 -24.12 4.73 3.29
N LEU A 601 -23.19 3.80 3.06
CA LEU A 601 -22.66 2.94 4.13
C LEU A 601 -22.00 3.77 5.25
N VAL A 602 -22.63 3.80 6.43
CA VAL A 602 -22.09 4.37 7.66
C VAL A 602 -21.44 3.28 8.49
N ALA A 603 -20.22 3.52 8.96
CA ALA A 603 -19.54 2.64 9.90
C ALA A 603 -19.38 3.31 11.27
N ALA A 604 -19.40 2.50 12.32
CA ALA A 604 -18.88 2.83 13.63
C ALA A 604 -17.45 2.31 13.74
N THR A 605 -16.60 3.13 14.34
CA THR A 605 -15.19 2.80 14.61
C THR A 605 -15.05 2.23 16.02
N ASP A 606 -14.04 1.38 16.23
CA ASP A 606 -13.80 0.73 17.52
C ASP A 606 -12.29 0.67 17.84
N ARG A 607 -11.80 -0.46 18.35
CA ARG A 607 -10.48 -0.60 18.97
C ARG A 607 -9.33 -0.50 17.98
N VAL A 608 -8.22 0.06 18.47
CA VAL A 608 -6.89 -0.06 17.83
C VAL A 608 -6.05 -1.04 18.64
N ARG A 609 -5.44 -2.01 17.97
CA ARG A 609 -4.60 -3.06 18.58
C ARG A 609 -3.25 -3.16 17.88
N PHE A 610 -2.27 -3.71 18.59
CA PHE A 610 -0.93 -3.96 18.06
C PHE A 610 -0.53 -5.42 18.31
N GLU A 611 0.16 -5.98 17.32
CA GLU A 611 0.71 -7.31 17.36
C GLU A 611 2.20 -7.24 17.00
N ARG A 612 3.00 -8.09 17.63
CA ARG A 612 4.43 -8.23 17.38
C ARG A 612 4.71 -9.57 16.73
N ARG A 613 5.60 -9.58 15.75
CA ARG A 613 6.06 -10.79 15.08
C ARG A 613 7.02 -11.55 15.98
N HIS A 614 6.70 -12.80 16.31
CA HIS A 614 7.52 -13.73 17.10
C HIS A 614 7.55 -15.09 16.40
N ASP A 615 8.73 -15.57 16.02
CA ASP A 615 8.91 -16.85 15.30
C ASP A 615 8.01 -17.01 14.06
N GLY A 616 7.76 -15.91 13.35
CA GLY A 616 6.88 -15.87 12.17
C GLY A 616 5.38 -15.70 12.48
N GLU A 617 4.98 -15.69 13.76
CA GLU A 617 3.59 -15.53 14.19
C GLU A 617 3.32 -14.12 14.70
N TRP A 618 2.14 -13.58 14.39
CA TRP A 618 1.65 -12.35 14.99
C TRP A 618 1.04 -12.65 16.35
N ARG A 619 1.51 -11.97 17.39
CA ARG A 619 0.96 -12.10 18.75
C ARG A 619 0.56 -10.73 19.27
N THR A 620 -0.63 -10.64 19.87
CA THR A 620 -1.08 -9.43 20.56
C THR A 620 -0.03 -8.97 21.55
N ALA A 621 0.32 -7.70 21.48
CA ALA A 621 1.37 -7.09 22.28
C ALA A 621 0.79 -5.98 23.16
N PRO A 622 1.26 -5.83 24.42
CA PRO A 622 0.90 -4.69 25.24
C PRO A 622 1.29 -3.38 24.55
N LEU A 623 0.43 -2.36 24.62
CA LEU A 623 0.68 -1.04 24.05
C LEU A 623 1.94 -0.37 24.62
N ALA A 624 2.33 -0.73 25.84
CA ALA A 624 3.54 -0.25 26.50
C ALA A 624 4.85 -0.78 25.86
N GLU A 625 4.79 -1.88 25.12
CA GLU A 625 5.96 -2.45 24.42
C GLU A 625 6.12 -1.91 22.99
N VAL A 626 5.08 -1.27 22.45
CA VAL A 626 5.11 -0.70 21.09
C VAL A 626 6.08 0.50 21.08
N PRO A 627 7.03 0.56 20.12
CA PRO A 627 7.92 1.71 19.99
C PRO A 627 7.11 3.01 19.89
N PRO A 628 7.44 4.08 20.64
CA PRO A 628 6.66 5.32 20.67
C PRO A 628 6.41 5.92 19.29
N LEU A 629 7.40 5.79 18.39
CA LEU A 629 7.28 6.28 17.02
C LEU A 629 6.26 5.45 16.21
N VAL A 630 6.33 4.11 16.29
CA VAL A 630 5.35 3.22 15.64
C VAL A 630 3.93 3.49 16.15
N PHE A 631 3.77 3.59 17.48
CA PHE A 631 2.48 3.92 18.09
C PHE A 631 1.97 5.28 17.59
N SER A 632 2.80 6.31 17.62
CA SER A 632 2.41 7.66 17.20
C SER A 632 1.98 7.71 15.74
N GLU A 633 2.72 7.07 14.84
CA GLU A 633 2.45 7.07 13.41
C GLU A 633 1.19 6.28 13.04
N VAL A 634 0.95 5.15 13.71
CA VAL A 634 -0.28 4.37 13.53
C VAL A 634 -1.49 5.16 14.04
N MET A 635 -1.40 5.75 15.24
CA MET A 635 -2.51 6.53 15.80
C MET A 635 -2.80 7.78 14.96
N ARG A 636 -1.79 8.34 14.29
CA ARG A 636 -1.95 9.42 13.33
C ARG A 636 -2.73 9.01 12.08
N ASP A 637 -2.50 7.81 11.55
CA ASP A 637 -3.32 7.25 10.48
C ASP A 637 -4.78 7.10 10.93
N VAL A 638 -5.01 6.56 12.14
CA VAL A 638 -6.37 6.38 12.67
C VAL A 638 -7.09 7.72 12.89
N ASP A 639 -6.42 8.73 13.44
CA ASP A 639 -7.00 10.09 13.56
C ASP A 639 -7.34 10.67 12.17
N LEU A 640 -6.50 10.45 11.16
CA LEU A 640 -6.81 10.86 9.79
C LEU A 640 -8.09 10.18 9.28
N PHE A 641 -8.24 8.87 9.51
CA PHE A 641 -9.42 8.11 9.09
C PHE A 641 -10.68 8.67 9.75
N VAL A 642 -10.67 8.79 11.07
CA VAL A 642 -11.80 9.31 11.83
C VAL A 642 -12.09 10.77 11.47
N GLY A 643 -11.09 11.64 11.52
CA GLY A 643 -11.26 13.09 11.36
C GLY A 643 -11.73 13.51 9.96
N VAL A 644 -11.25 12.85 8.89
CA VAL A 644 -11.65 13.19 7.51
C VAL A 644 -13.01 12.63 7.16
N THR A 645 -13.39 11.49 7.74
CA THR A 645 -14.58 10.75 7.33
C THR A 645 -15.74 10.84 8.32
N SER A 646 -15.53 11.51 9.46
CA SER A 646 -16.55 11.76 10.48
C SER A 646 -17.77 12.45 9.89
N LEU A 647 -18.95 11.88 10.19
CA LEU A 647 -20.23 12.51 9.88
C LEU A 647 -20.39 13.88 10.56
N ALA A 648 -19.73 14.09 11.71
CA ALA A 648 -19.80 15.35 12.45
C ALA A 648 -19.13 16.54 11.73
N ALA A 649 -18.29 16.24 10.73
CA ALA A 649 -17.62 17.23 9.90
C ALA A 649 -18.25 17.40 8.51
N ASP A 650 -19.38 16.72 8.26
CA ASP A 650 -20.16 16.81 7.04
C ASP A 650 -21.20 17.95 7.16
N PRO A 651 -21.09 19.01 6.35
CA PRO A 651 -22.00 20.15 6.41
C PRO A 651 -23.38 19.85 5.81
N GLU A 652 -23.52 18.79 5.01
CA GLU A 652 -24.79 18.40 4.37
C GLU A 652 -25.57 17.38 5.21
N TRP A 653 -24.97 16.88 6.31
CA TRP A 653 -25.58 15.85 7.14
C TRP A 653 -26.56 16.43 8.17
N ALA A 654 -27.84 16.14 8.01
CA ALA A 654 -28.92 16.54 8.92
C ALA A 654 -29.92 15.39 9.11
N ASP A 655 -29.56 14.42 9.94
CA ASP A 655 -30.39 13.26 10.25
C ASP A 655 -31.10 13.44 11.62
N GLU A 656 -32.27 12.84 11.84
CA GLU A 656 -33.02 12.95 13.10
C GLU A 656 -32.58 11.91 14.16
N GLY A 657 -32.90 12.14 15.44
CA GLY A 657 -32.70 11.14 16.51
C GLY A 657 -31.26 11.00 17.04
N PRO A 658 -30.82 9.79 17.47
CA PRO A 658 -29.53 9.57 18.16
C PRO A 658 -28.29 10.04 17.37
N ARG A 659 -28.38 10.08 16.04
CA ARG A 659 -27.30 10.52 15.14
C ARG A 659 -27.10 12.04 15.16
N ARG A 660 -28.18 12.81 15.33
CA ARG A 660 -28.08 14.25 15.58
C ARG A 660 -27.32 14.54 16.86
N ALA A 661 -27.62 13.79 17.92
CA ALA A 661 -26.93 13.94 19.19
C ALA A 661 -25.43 13.59 19.08
N TYR A 662 -25.05 12.62 18.23
CA TYR A 662 -23.64 12.40 17.89
C TYR A 662 -23.03 13.60 17.16
N TRP A 663 -23.68 14.10 16.11
CA TRP A 663 -23.19 15.23 15.31
C TRP A 663 -22.96 16.48 16.17
N GLU A 664 -23.88 16.81 17.08
CA GLU A 664 -23.75 17.96 17.99
C GLU A 664 -22.58 17.78 18.96
N ARG A 665 -22.43 16.60 19.57
CA ARG A 665 -21.31 16.32 20.50
C ARG A 665 -19.95 16.29 19.82
N ALA A 666 -19.85 15.60 18.69
CA ALA A 666 -18.58 15.41 17.99
C ALA A 666 -18.20 16.63 17.11
N GLY A 667 -19.17 17.37 16.60
CA GLY A 667 -18.97 18.51 15.71
C GLY A 667 -18.43 19.77 16.42
N PHE A 668 -18.64 19.87 17.73
CA PHE A 668 -18.23 21.01 18.56
C PHE A 668 -17.50 20.60 19.86
N GLY A 669 -17.09 19.32 19.95
CA GLY A 669 -16.38 18.75 21.10
C GLY A 669 -14.93 19.24 21.21
N GLU A 670 -14.15 18.61 22.09
CA GLU A 670 -12.73 18.97 22.27
C GLU A 670 -11.89 18.75 21.00
N LEU A 671 -10.80 19.50 20.89
CA LEU A 671 -9.90 19.38 19.74
C LEU A 671 -9.15 18.04 19.76
N THR A 672 -9.13 17.37 18.62
CA THR A 672 -8.20 16.25 18.38
C THR A 672 -6.78 16.77 18.22
N ALA A 673 -5.77 15.90 18.32
CA ALA A 673 -4.37 16.29 18.15
C ALA A 673 -4.12 16.98 16.79
N THR A 674 -4.75 16.49 15.71
CA THR A 674 -4.69 17.15 14.40
C THR A 674 -5.30 18.56 14.43
N ALA A 675 -6.38 18.78 15.18
CA ALA A 675 -7.00 20.09 15.28
C ALA A 675 -6.18 21.08 16.14
N GLU A 676 -5.49 20.60 17.17
CA GLU A 676 -4.53 21.41 17.95
C GLU A 676 -3.35 21.88 17.09
N VAL A 677 -2.78 20.99 16.27
CA VAL A 677 -1.73 21.37 15.31
C VAL A 677 -2.22 22.47 14.34
N ARG A 678 -3.47 22.41 13.88
CA ARG A 678 -4.06 23.47 13.03
C ARG A 678 -4.20 24.78 13.79
N ARG A 679 -4.60 24.73 15.06
CA ARG A 679 -4.67 25.90 15.95
C ARG A 679 -3.30 26.58 16.04
N GLU A 680 -2.24 25.82 16.31
CA GLU A 680 -0.87 26.34 16.37
C GLU A 680 -0.35 26.92 15.05
N ALA A 681 -0.75 26.34 13.91
CA ALA A 681 -0.45 26.89 12.60
C ALA A 681 -1.19 28.22 12.39
N LEU A 682 -2.47 28.31 12.79
CA LEU A 682 -3.26 29.54 12.72
C LEU A 682 -2.69 30.64 13.60
N GLU A 683 -2.22 30.35 14.81
CA GLU A 683 -1.58 31.35 15.69
C GLU A 683 -0.44 32.09 15.00
N ARG A 684 0.32 31.39 14.14
CA ARG A 684 1.45 31.96 13.38
C ARG A 684 1.03 32.64 12.08
N LEU A 685 -0.03 32.14 11.44
CA LEU A 685 -0.51 32.64 10.16
C LEU A 685 -1.39 33.88 10.31
N LEU A 686 -2.32 33.88 11.28
CA LEU A 686 -3.34 34.90 11.47
C LEU A 686 -2.79 36.34 11.51
N PRO A 687 -1.70 36.64 12.25
CA PRO A 687 -1.16 38.01 12.32
C PRO A 687 -0.72 38.59 10.98
N ARG A 688 -0.48 37.74 9.98
CA ARG A 688 -0.03 38.13 8.63
C ARG A 688 -1.19 38.21 7.63
N LEU A 689 -2.41 37.86 8.04
CA LEU A 689 -3.59 37.90 7.18
C LEU A 689 -4.24 39.28 7.21
N LYS A 690 -4.94 39.62 6.12
CA LYS A 690 -5.70 40.88 6.00
C LYS A 690 -6.87 41.00 6.97
N ILE A 691 -7.30 39.89 7.57
CA ILE A 691 -8.44 39.80 8.49
C ILE A 691 -7.99 39.69 9.96
N ALA A 692 -6.71 39.92 10.25
CA ALA A 692 -6.13 39.72 11.58
C ALA A 692 -6.85 40.50 12.68
N ASP A 693 -7.24 41.75 12.41
CA ASP A 693 -7.98 42.63 13.34
C ASP A 693 -9.41 42.15 13.62
N ARG A 694 -9.96 41.30 12.74
CA ARG A 694 -11.31 40.72 12.85
C ARG A 694 -11.31 39.33 13.48
N CYS A 695 -10.15 38.73 13.72
CA CYS A 695 -10.06 37.34 14.18
C CYS A 695 -9.45 37.22 15.59
N ALA A 696 -9.94 36.27 16.38
CA ALA A 696 -9.35 35.86 17.66
C ALA A 696 -9.40 34.34 17.81
N LEU A 697 -8.34 33.73 18.36
CA LEU A 697 -8.33 32.30 18.69
C LEU A 697 -8.74 32.12 20.15
N GLU A 698 -9.91 31.52 20.37
CA GLU A 698 -10.47 31.28 21.71
C GLU A 698 -10.78 29.80 21.92
N GLY A 699 -9.97 29.15 22.76
CA GLY A 699 -10.06 27.72 23.01
C GLY A 699 -10.04 26.91 21.70
N ARG A 700 -11.15 26.22 21.43
CA ARG A 700 -11.36 25.35 20.27
C ARG A 700 -11.95 26.04 19.02
N TYR A 701 -12.08 27.37 19.05
CA TYR A 701 -12.69 28.15 17.98
C TYR A 701 -11.76 29.24 17.44
N LEU A 702 -11.94 29.55 16.15
CA LEU A 702 -11.56 30.82 15.56
C LEU A 702 -12.79 31.72 15.53
N GLU A 703 -12.77 32.76 16.36
CA GLU A 703 -13.78 33.81 16.33
C GLU A 703 -13.49 34.79 15.20
N VAL A 704 -14.53 35.17 14.46
CA VAL A 704 -14.47 36.06 13.30
C VAL A 704 -15.58 37.10 13.42
N ARG A 705 -15.20 38.37 13.48
CA ARG A 705 -16.14 39.51 13.54
C ARG A 705 -16.40 40.03 12.13
N GLY A 706 -17.63 39.86 11.65
CA GLY A 706 -18.14 40.47 10.42
C GLY A 706 -18.90 41.78 10.69
N GLU A 707 -19.59 42.28 9.68
CA GLU A 707 -20.49 43.43 9.75
C GLU A 707 -21.92 43.04 10.12
N LEU A 708 -22.36 41.83 9.73
CA LEU A 708 -23.70 41.30 9.99
C LEU A 708 -23.77 40.46 11.28
N GLY A 709 -22.64 39.93 11.76
CA GLY A 709 -22.60 39.09 12.96
C GLY A 709 -21.19 38.74 13.43
N THR A 710 -21.11 38.02 14.54
CA THR A 710 -19.87 37.39 15.04
C THR A 710 -20.00 35.88 14.93
N TYR A 711 -18.96 35.23 14.44
CA TYR A 711 -18.98 33.82 14.07
C TYR A 711 -17.87 33.05 14.78
N ARG A 712 -18.15 31.84 15.22
CA ARG A 712 -17.19 30.94 15.86
C ARG A 712 -17.00 29.70 15.01
N ILE A 713 -15.82 29.55 14.42
CA ILE A 713 -15.48 28.41 13.55
C ILE A 713 -14.74 27.37 14.36
N HIS A 714 -15.31 26.18 14.53
CA HIS A 714 -14.67 25.08 15.26
C HIS A 714 -13.46 24.54 14.49
N LEU A 715 -12.29 24.44 15.12
CA LEU A 715 -11.03 24.13 14.43
C LEU A 715 -10.91 22.65 13.99
N GLY A 716 -11.68 21.75 14.59
CA GLY A 716 -11.72 20.33 14.21
C GLY A 716 -12.65 20.04 13.02
N SER A 717 -13.91 20.47 13.13
CA SER A 717 -14.97 20.17 12.15
C SER A 717 -15.11 21.23 11.05
N ALA A 718 -14.62 22.45 11.29
CA ALA A 718 -14.94 23.66 10.52
C ALA A 718 -16.43 24.03 10.54
N ASN A 719 -17.23 23.53 11.49
CA ASN A 719 -18.60 23.98 11.72
C ASN A 719 -18.61 25.39 12.30
N VAL A 720 -19.64 26.17 11.96
CA VAL A 720 -19.74 27.58 12.33
C VAL A 720 -20.94 27.80 13.24
N LEU A 721 -20.73 28.50 14.34
CA LEU A 721 -21.78 28.99 15.22
C LEU A 721 -21.86 30.51 15.10
N MET A 722 -23.05 31.07 15.18
CA MET A 722 -23.30 32.52 15.24
C MET A 722 -23.50 32.93 16.70
N ALA A 723 -22.78 33.95 17.14
CA ALA A 723 -22.98 34.55 18.45
C ALA A 723 -24.19 35.52 18.43
N PRO A 724 -24.91 35.70 19.56
CA PRO A 724 -24.60 35.19 20.90
C PRO A 724 -25.27 33.85 21.28
N ASP A 725 -26.17 33.32 20.45
CA ASP A 725 -27.03 32.16 20.76
C ASP A 725 -26.42 30.81 20.32
N ASP A 726 -25.23 30.83 19.74
CA ASP A 726 -24.54 29.67 19.17
C ASP A 726 -25.41 28.94 18.13
N THR A 727 -26.19 29.68 17.33
CA THR A 727 -26.98 29.11 16.24
C THR A 727 -26.05 28.61 15.12
N TYR A 728 -26.22 27.35 14.70
CA TYR A 728 -25.42 26.77 13.63
C TYR A 728 -25.63 27.47 12.28
N LEU A 729 -24.53 27.78 11.59
CA LEU A 729 -24.49 28.33 10.24
C LEU A 729 -23.88 27.30 9.28
N CYS A 730 -24.70 26.73 8.41
CA CYS A 730 -24.23 25.81 7.38
C CYS A 730 -23.62 26.57 6.20
N ILE A 731 -22.33 26.32 5.95
CA ILE A 731 -21.58 26.81 4.79
C ILE A 731 -20.92 25.63 4.12
N VAL A 732 -21.41 25.29 2.92
CA VAL A 732 -20.87 24.23 2.07
C VAL A 732 -19.79 24.81 1.17
N PRO A 733 -18.53 24.35 1.24
CA PRO A 733 -17.49 24.78 0.31
C PRO A 733 -17.87 24.41 -1.13
N ALA A 734 -17.73 25.34 -2.07
CA ALA A 734 -17.93 25.01 -3.48
C ALA A 734 -16.96 23.91 -3.92
N LYS A 735 -17.46 22.87 -4.62
CA LYS A 735 -16.68 21.71 -5.11
C LYS A 735 -15.49 22.07 -6.01
N LYS A 736 -15.38 23.33 -6.45
CA LYS A 736 -14.23 23.93 -7.15
C LYS A 736 -14.03 25.36 -6.67
N GLY A 737 -13.25 25.55 -5.61
CA GLY A 737 -12.97 26.88 -5.09
C GLY A 737 -12.32 26.88 -3.73
N GLY A 738 -11.20 26.16 -3.56
CA GLY A 738 -10.29 26.47 -2.46
C GLY A 738 -9.83 27.94 -2.58
N PRO A 739 -9.34 28.57 -1.50
CA PRO A 739 -8.89 29.94 -1.58
C PRO A 739 -7.82 30.03 -2.67
N SER A 740 -8.03 30.92 -3.61
CA SER A 740 -7.15 31.14 -4.76
C SER A 740 -5.76 31.54 -4.27
N GLY A 741 -4.85 30.56 -4.10
CA GLY A 741 -3.39 30.67 -4.16
C GLY A 741 -2.66 31.83 -3.47
N LYS A 742 -3.27 32.60 -2.56
CA LYS A 742 -2.70 33.84 -2.01
C LYS A 742 -2.24 33.75 -0.55
N VAL A 743 -2.65 32.72 0.18
CA VAL A 743 -2.25 32.55 1.58
C VAL A 743 -1.25 31.40 1.66
N PHE A 744 -0.07 31.71 2.19
CA PHE A 744 0.94 30.70 2.48
C PHE A 744 0.40 29.72 3.54
N LEU A 745 0.58 28.42 3.29
CA LEU A 745 0.37 27.35 4.25
C LEU A 745 1.67 26.57 4.40
N PRO A 746 2.11 26.28 5.63
CA PRO A 746 3.37 25.57 5.91
C PRO A 746 3.35 24.10 5.49
N PHE A 747 2.16 23.53 5.23
CA PHE A 747 1.94 22.17 4.74
C PHE A 747 0.55 22.08 4.09
N GLU A 748 0.25 20.99 3.39
CA GLU A 748 -1.08 20.74 2.85
C GLU A 748 -2.04 20.23 3.95
N ASP A 749 -3.14 20.96 4.18
CA ASP A 749 -4.25 20.54 5.04
C ASP A 749 -5.57 21.16 4.54
N GLU A 750 -6.45 20.29 4.04
CA GLU A 750 -7.73 20.71 3.46
C GLU A 750 -8.64 21.38 4.49
N ARG A 751 -8.64 20.90 5.74
CA ARG A 751 -9.53 21.43 6.79
C ARG A 751 -9.06 22.83 7.22
N LEU A 752 -7.76 23.04 7.39
CA LEU A 752 -7.19 24.37 7.64
C LEU A 752 -7.54 25.35 6.51
N SER A 753 -7.47 24.89 5.26
CA SER A 753 -7.87 25.68 4.09
C SER A 753 -9.35 26.06 4.13
N VAL A 754 -10.23 25.14 4.52
CA VAL A 754 -11.67 25.39 4.70
C VAL A 754 -11.93 26.38 5.83
N VAL A 755 -11.26 26.24 6.99
CA VAL A 755 -11.37 27.17 8.12
C VAL A 755 -10.99 28.59 7.68
N LEU A 756 -9.85 28.74 6.99
CA LEU A 756 -9.40 30.03 6.48
C LEU A 756 -10.37 30.60 5.43
N SER A 757 -10.86 29.79 4.50
CA SER A 757 -11.85 30.21 3.51
C SER A 757 -13.13 30.74 4.17
N LYS A 758 -13.65 30.03 5.18
CA LYS A 758 -14.82 30.48 5.95
C LYS A 758 -14.51 31.77 6.71
N ALA A 759 -13.33 31.88 7.32
CA ALA A 759 -12.92 33.09 8.02
C ALA A 759 -12.86 34.31 7.10
N PHE A 760 -12.28 34.18 5.90
CA PHE A 760 -12.27 35.27 4.90
C PHE A 760 -13.67 35.65 4.41
N LEU A 761 -14.53 34.65 4.17
CA LEU A 761 -15.92 34.89 3.76
C LEU A 761 -16.71 35.63 4.84
N LEU A 762 -16.61 35.19 6.08
CA LEU A 762 -17.36 35.72 7.22
C LEU A 762 -16.83 37.05 7.73
N ALA A 763 -15.52 37.29 7.59
CA ALA A 763 -14.95 38.61 7.86
C ALA A 763 -15.46 39.67 6.88
N ASP A 764 -15.96 39.30 5.69
CA ASP A 764 -16.52 40.19 4.66
C ASP A 764 -18.01 39.86 4.41
N ASP A 765 -18.74 39.52 5.47
CA ASP A 765 -20.11 38.98 5.41
C ASP A 765 -21.14 39.89 4.71
N ALA A 766 -20.95 41.21 4.77
CA ALA A 766 -21.77 42.19 4.05
C ALA A 766 -21.70 42.06 2.53
N ARG A 767 -20.64 41.43 1.99
CA ARG A 767 -20.43 41.20 0.55
C ARG A 767 -20.83 39.80 0.08
N ILE A 768 -21.34 38.96 0.98
CA ILE A 768 -21.85 37.64 0.62
C ILE A 768 -23.06 37.81 -0.30
N THR A 769 -23.03 37.18 -1.48
CA THR A 769 -24.15 37.20 -2.44
C THR A 769 -25.01 35.94 -2.41
N ASP A 770 -24.58 34.90 -1.69
CA ASP A 770 -25.30 33.64 -1.58
C ASP A 770 -26.53 33.81 -0.66
N GLU A 771 -27.73 33.75 -1.25
CA GLU A 771 -28.99 33.92 -0.53
C GLU A 771 -29.22 32.84 0.55
N SER A 772 -28.69 31.64 0.37
CA SER A 772 -28.86 30.55 1.34
C SER A 772 -28.10 30.82 2.64
N ILE A 773 -26.92 31.45 2.55
CA ILE A 773 -26.10 31.87 3.69
C ILE A 773 -26.72 33.11 4.33
N LEU A 774 -27.07 34.13 3.51
CA LEU A 774 -27.69 35.37 4.02
C LEU A 774 -29.01 35.11 4.75
N ALA A 775 -29.83 34.18 4.26
CA ALA A 775 -31.10 33.84 4.90
C ALA A 775 -30.90 33.18 6.28
N GLN A 776 -29.83 32.41 6.48
CA GLN A 776 -29.48 31.84 7.79
C GLN A 776 -28.98 32.92 8.75
N ILE A 777 -28.05 33.78 8.31
CA ILE A 777 -27.51 34.90 9.11
C ILE A 777 -28.65 35.85 9.55
N LYS A 778 -29.54 36.23 8.62
CA LYS A 778 -30.67 37.10 8.93
C LYS A 778 -31.71 36.45 9.85
N ARG A 779 -31.89 35.11 9.78
CA ARG A 779 -32.80 34.41 10.70
C ARG A 779 -32.24 34.35 12.12
N GLY A 780 -30.92 34.14 12.28
CA GLY A 780 -30.25 34.25 13.58
C GLY A 780 -30.37 35.67 14.17
N ALA A 781 -30.19 36.70 13.33
CA ALA A 781 -30.31 38.11 13.76
C ALA A 781 -31.74 38.57 14.13
N ARG A 782 -32.79 37.88 13.65
CA ARG A 782 -34.22 38.27 13.85
C ARG A 782 -34.83 37.87 15.19
N TRP A 783 -34.12 37.13 16.04
CA TRP A 783 -34.53 36.84 17.42
C TRP A 783 -34.11 37.94 18.42
N GLN A 784 -33.71 39.12 17.92
CA GLN A 784 -33.41 40.33 18.72
C GLN A 784 -34.48 41.45 18.58
N GLY A 785 -35.73 41.08 18.25
CA GLY A 785 -36.86 42.01 18.19
C GLY A 785 -37.85 41.80 19.32
#